data_AF-A0A9P6QLM1-F1
#
_entry.id   AF-A0A9P6QLM1-F1
#
_cell.length_a   1.000
_cell.length_b   1.000
_cell.length_c   1.000
_cell.angle_alpha   90.00
_cell.angle_beta   90.00
_cell.angle_gamma   90.00
#
_symmetry.space_group_name_H-M   'P 1'
#
loop_
_entity.id
_entity.type
_entity.pdbx_description
1 polymer ?
#
loop_
_entity_poly.entity_id
_entity_poly.type
_entity_poly.pdbx_seq_one_letter_code
_entity_poly.pdbx_strand_id
1 'polypeptide(L)'
;AGDTCGSTFPDICNYEKNSQYTCSSEQVLPVKKACPTNNVCQITTTGSVCTPTECICADNAFHCGSTYAATCNLQSNTLYTCNNGDLPKVVKDCGTGTCSPNVAGASEAGVIIEDKCLDQCACKEANVPVCASVFDPVCNYGNKSLMACGNAGDMPSVQEACTLSCTTQPGSDICTFDPCACTTTGDVCNTAFPATCNLKTTAIYNCAALKAPPVEKVDCLGSGTCFVHSTGPQCTLPDCICQDDGKHCGSTFVGTCDMVSNTLYNCVTGAIPTVSDDCSPGVCSSNIVTDPSIVSIGTKDTVIMGARPQDFKAMATDDFCVHECACKEAGATVCGSTFDDVCKYNDSALMSCDKIGDMPVLKNTCRLGCKQTPPTSECNYDSCACTVAGDTCGSSLPASCGYISDTVYTCADTGATPETKLGCNTGEACTQAAAGPSCTSSDCICKDNGSHCGSTFLDACNLQKNSLYKCTDGSLPIMVKDCGTGTCSANVITGTAVFRATADDTCIDQCACKEANVPVCASAFDSVCNYGDRQLMTCGGVGDVPTVLDNCTLSCTRQPGPDICTVDPCACTKAGDTCGSIFPDTCNYEKNSRYTCSDAKALPANKVACASTETCQEAPTGAFCLPTDCVCKDDHAYCGSTFAPSCGLQNNTLYRCHAGAASTVAEDCGL
;
A
#
# COMPACT_ATOMS: atom_id res chain seq x y z
N ALA A 1 -27.20 -35.63 -42.99
CA ALA A 1 -26.33 -35.49 -44.18
C ALA A 1 -25.46 -34.25 -43.98
N GLY A 2 -24.16 -34.34 -44.24
CA GLY A 2 -23.19 -33.27 -43.95
C GLY A 2 -21.78 -33.82 -43.70
N ASP A 3 -20.79 -32.93 -43.71
CA ASP A 3 -19.40 -33.27 -43.40
C ASP A 3 -19.18 -33.36 -41.88
N THR A 4 -18.62 -34.45 -41.39
CA THR A 4 -18.22 -34.63 -39.99
C THR A 4 -16.78 -35.14 -39.85
N CYS A 5 -16.19 -35.08 -38.66
CA CYS A 5 -14.85 -35.62 -38.40
C CYS A 5 -14.89 -37.09 -38.02
N GLY A 6 -13.83 -37.84 -38.36
CA GLY A 6 -13.66 -39.23 -37.97
C GLY A 6 -13.83 -39.48 -36.47
N SER A 7 -13.47 -38.48 -35.64
CA SER A 7 -13.63 -38.47 -34.18
C SER A 7 -15.08 -38.52 -33.69
N THR A 8 -16.07 -38.18 -34.53
CA THR A 8 -17.50 -38.29 -34.18
C THR A 8 -18.05 -39.70 -34.25
N PHE A 9 -17.36 -40.60 -34.95
CA PHE A 9 -17.79 -41.98 -35.05
C PHE A 9 -17.29 -42.77 -33.84
N PRO A 10 -18.07 -43.75 -33.35
CA PRO A 10 -17.60 -44.67 -32.31
C PRO A 10 -16.28 -45.32 -32.73
N ASP A 11 -15.35 -45.50 -31.78
CA ASP A 11 -14.01 -46.05 -32.05
C ASP A 11 -14.07 -47.44 -32.75
N ILE A 12 -15.18 -48.20 -32.57
CA ILE A 12 -15.40 -49.51 -33.21
C ILE A 12 -15.38 -49.45 -34.74
N CYS A 13 -15.64 -48.26 -35.30
CA CYS A 13 -15.75 -48.07 -36.74
C CYS A 13 -14.41 -47.82 -37.44
N ASN A 14 -13.30 -47.68 -36.70
CA ASN A 14 -11.94 -47.50 -37.21
C ASN A 14 -11.76 -46.33 -38.22
N TYR A 15 -12.54 -45.25 -38.09
CA TYR A 15 -12.34 -44.05 -38.89
C TYR A 15 -11.12 -43.27 -38.39
N GLU A 16 -10.37 -42.65 -39.30
CA GLU A 16 -9.21 -41.83 -38.94
C GLU A 16 -9.68 -40.52 -38.29
N LYS A 17 -9.34 -40.31 -37.02
CA LYS A 17 -9.84 -39.18 -36.21
C LYS A 17 -9.66 -37.81 -36.88
N ASN A 18 -8.55 -37.62 -37.59
CA ASN A 18 -8.20 -36.34 -38.23
C ASN A 18 -8.63 -36.24 -39.70
N SER A 19 -9.43 -37.17 -40.21
CA SER A 19 -10.01 -37.08 -41.55
C SER A 19 -11.44 -36.54 -41.49
N GLN A 20 -11.83 -35.79 -42.52
CA GLN A 20 -13.21 -35.36 -42.75
C GLN A 20 -13.97 -36.46 -43.50
N TYR A 21 -15.26 -36.62 -43.21
CA TYR A 21 -16.12 -37.61 -43.81
C TYR A 21 -17.45 -36.99 -44.21
N THR A 22 -17.85 -37.16 -45.48
CA THR A 22 -19.14 -36.67 -45.99
C THR A 22 -20.19 -37.75 -45.86
N CYS A 23 -21.24 -37.48 -45.09
CA CYS A 23 -22.41 -38.35 -44.96
C CYS A 23 -23.53 -37.87 -45.89
N SER A 24 -23.85 -38.64 -46.93
CA SER A 24 -25.01 -38.40 -47.82
C SER A 24 -26.22 -39.22 -47.35
N SER A 25 -27.45 -38.72 -47.55
CA SER A 25 -28.68 -39.49 -47.28
C SER A 25 -28.86 -40.70 -48.21
N GLU A 26 -28.10 -40.76 -49.31
CA GLU A 26 -28.18 -41.80 -50.33
C GLU A 26 -27.03 -42.81 -50.26
N GLN A 27 -26.01 -42.58 -49.41
CA GLN A 27 -24.85 -43.46 -49.28
C GLN A 27 -24.82 -44.15 -47.93
N VAL A 28 -24.62 -45.47 -47.95
CA VAL A 28 -24.59 -46.33 -46.74
C VAL A 28 -23.29 -46.13 -45.93
N LEU A 29 -22.23 -45.61 -46.56
CA LEU A 29 -20.93 -45.39 -45.93
C LEU A 29 -20.43 -43.95 -46.15
N PRO A 30 -19.86 -43.28 -45.12
CA PRO A 30 -19.26 -41.96 -45.25
C PRO A 30 -18.06 -41.96 -46.22
N VAL A 31 -17.95 -40.96 -47.08
CA VAL A 31 -16.81 -40.80 -48.00
C VAL A 31 -15.69 -40.02 -47.32
N LYS A 32 -14.51 -40.62 -47.22
CA LYS A 32 -13.32 -39.98 -46.63
C LYS A 32 -12.82 -38.84 -47.52
N LYS A 33 -12.62 -37.68 -46.92
CA LYS A 33 -11.92 -36.52 -47.45
C LYS A 33 -10.73 -36.24 -46.54
N ALA A 34 -9.54 -36.62 -46.99
CA ALA A 34 -8.33 -36.48 -46.19
C ALA A 34 -8.05 -35.00 -45.92
N CYS A 35 -7.81 -34.65 -44.66
CA CYS A 35 -7.20 -33.37 -44.34
C CYS A 35 -5.74 -33.36 -44.84
N PRO A 36 -5.18 -32.20 -45.22
CA PRO A 36 -3.75 -32.07 -45.43
C PRO A 36 -2.96 -32.62 -44.24
N THR A 37 -1.76 -33.15 -44.48
CA THR A 37 -0.94 -33.89 -43.50
C THR A 37 -0.61 -33.16 -42.20
N ASN A 38 -0.87 -31.85 -42.13
CA ASN A 38 -0.63 -31.00 -40.95
C ASN A 38 -1.92 -30.36 -40.42
N ASN A 39 -3.08 -30.90 -40.79
CA ASN A 39 -4.38 -30.38 -40.36
C ASN A 39 -5.12 -31.43 -39.51
N VAL A 40 -5.87 -30.94 -38.52
CA VAL A 40 -6.78 -31.73 -37.69
C VAL A 40 -8.20 -31.42 -38.13
N CYS A 41 -9.01 -32.46 -38.27
CA CYS A 41 -10.44 -32.27 -38.49
C CYS A 41 -11.10 -31.85 -37.17
N GLN A 42 -11.76 -30.68 -37.17
CA GLN A 42 -12.55 -30.20 -36.05
C GLN A 42 -14.03 -30.03 -36.43
N ILE A 43 -14.91 -30.28 -35.47
CA ILE A 43 -16.35 -30.13 -35.62
C ILE A 43 -16.72 -28.71 -35.20
N THR A 44 -17.28 -27.94 -36.12
CA THR A 44 -17.86 -26.63 -35.88
C THR A 44 -19.39 -26.74 -35.85
N THR A 45 -20.07 -25.65 -35.46
CA THR A 45 -21.55 -25.59 -35.51
C THR A 45 -22.11 -25.68 -36.94
N THR A 46 -21.28 -25.46 -37.97
CA THR A 46 -21.66 -25.49 -39.39
C THR A 46 -21.20 -26.75 -40.13
N GLY A 47 -20.51 -27.68 -39.46
CA GLY A 47 -20.00 -28.91 -40.08
C GLY A 47 -18.63 -29.31 -39.53
N SER A 48 -17.78 -29.89 -40.35
CA SER A 48 -16.37 -30.13 -39.99
C SER A 48 -15.44 -29.31 -40.88
N VAL A 49 -14.26 -28.95 -40.37
CA VAL A 49 -13.23 -28.22 -41.10
C VAL A 49 -11.86 -28.80 -40.76
N CYS A 50 -10.97 -28.88 -41.76
CA CYS A 50 -9.58 -29.26 -41.57
C CYS A 50 -8.75 -28.02 -41.18
N THR A 51 -8.50 -27.82 -39.90
CA THR A 51 -7.72 -26.70 -39.37
C THR A 51 -6.24 -27.08 -39.30
N PRO A 52 -5.28 -26.23 -39.73
CA PRO A 52 -3.86 -26.46 -39.48
C PRO A 52 -3.57 -26.65 -37.98
N THR A 53 -2.68 -27.58 -37.62
CA THR A 53 -2.32 -27.87 -36.22
C THR A 53 -1.76 -26.65 -35.48
N GLU A 54 -1.10 -25.73 -36.20
CA GLU A 54 -0.57 -24.47 -35.67
C GLU A 54 -1.65 -23.44 -35.28
N CYS A 55 -2.92 -23.69 -35.63
CA CYS A 55 -4.06 -22.83 -35.30
C CYS A 55 -4.91 -23.40 -34.15
N ILE A 56 -4.44 -24.45 -33.49
CA ILE A 56 -5.12 -25.13 -32.40
C ILE A 56 -4.39 -24.80 -31.10
N CYS A 57 -5.16 -24.58 -30.05
CA CYS A 57 -4.64 -24.28 -28.72
C CYS A 57 -3.74 -25.42 -28.21
N ALA A 58 -2.50 -25.11 -27.84
CA ALA A 58 -1.54 -26.09 -27.32
C ALA A 58 -1.76 -26.41 -25.83
N ASP A 59 -2.43 -25.53 -25.10
CA ASP A 59 -2.67 -25.62 -23.65
C ASP A 59 -4.01 -24.95 -23.25
N ASN A 60 -4.32 -25.00 -21.96
CA ASN A 60 -5.51 -24.38 -21.37
C ASN A 60 -5.17 -22.99 -20.79
N ALA A 61 -4.88 -22.00 -21.64
CA ALA A 61 -4.51 -20.65 -21.22
C ALA A 61 -5.16 -19.54 -22.06
N PHE A 62 -4.90 -18.28 -21.73
CA PHE A 62 -5.24 -17.16 -22.60
C PHE A 62 -4.07 -16.84 -23.53
N HIS A 63 -4.36 -16.64 -24.81
CA HIS A 63 -3.39 -16.36 -25.85
C HIS A 63 -3.80 -15.15 -26.69
N CYS A 64 -2.83 -14.32 -27.06
CA CYS A 64 -3.03 -13.29 -28.06
C CYS A 64 -3.09 -13.89 -29.46
N GLY A 65 -3.91 -13.34 -30.35
CA GLY A 65 -3.96 -13.82 -31.74
C GLY A 65 -2.60 -13.73 -32.47
N SER A 66 -1.68 -12.90 -31.99
CA SER A 66 -0.31 -12.77 -32.48
C SER A 66 0.60 -13.96 -32.15
N THR A 67 0.24 -14.82 -31.18
CA THR A 67 1.01 -16.04 -30.86
C THR A 67 0.76 -17.17 -31.85
N TYR A 68 -0.31 -17.06 -32.66
CA TYR A 68 -0.64 -17.99 -33.72
C TYR A 68 -0.01 -17.61 -35.05
N ALA A 69 0.22 -18.59 -35.92
CA ALA A 69 0.70 -18.34 -37.27
C ALA A 69 -0.28 -17.43 -38.03
N ALA A 70 0.24 -16.53 -38.88
CA ALA A 70 -0.58 -15.60 -39.66
C ALA A 70 -1.61 -16.32 -40.57
N THR A 71 -1.33 -17.58 -40.94
CA THR A 71 -2.21 -18.49 -41.68
C THR A 71 -3.53 -18.79 -40.97
N CYS A 72 -3.60 -18.60 -39.64
CA CYS A 72 -4.78 -18.84 -38.82
C CYS A 72 -5.82 -17.73 -38.90
N ASN A 73 -5.50 -16.56 -39.50
CA ASN A 73 -6.38 -15.40 -39.63
C ASN A 73 -6.97 -14.89 -38.30
N LEU A 74 -6.26 -15.10 -37.19
CA LEU A 74 -6.63 -14.52 -35.90
C LEU A 74 -6.19 -13.06 -35.83
N GLN A 75 -6.99 -12.23 -35.18
CA GLN A 75 -6.65 -10.82 -35.01
C GLN A 75 -5.52 -10.70 -33.99
N SER A 76 -4.38 -10.13 -34.41
CA SER A 76 -3.18 -10.04 -33.58
C SER A 76 -3.39 -9.29 -32.26
N ASN A 77 -4.42 -8.42 -32.21
CA ASN A 77 -4.75 -7.60 -31.05
C ASN A 77 -5.94 -8.10 -30.21
N THR A 78 -6.32 -9.36 -30.39
CA THR A 78 -7.46 -9.95 -29.70
C THR A 78 -6.95 -11.04 -28.75
N LEU A 79 -7.50 -11.05 -27.54
CA LEU A 79 -7.25 -12.08 -26.55
C LEU A 79 -8.24 -13.23 -26.74
N TYR A 80 -7.71 -14.45 -26.81
CA TYR A 80 -8.45 -15.68 -26.99
C TYR A 80 -8.33 -16.56 -25.75
N THR A 81 -9.41 -17.26 -25.38
CA THR A 81 -9.38 -18.36 -24.42
C THR A 81 -9.17 -19.65 -25.19
N CYS A 82 -8.31 -20.49 -24.63
CA CYS A 82 -7.92 -21.75 -25.23
C CYS A 82 -8.16 -22.90 -24.27
N ASN A 83 -8.70 -23.98 -24.81
CA ASN A 83 -8.60 -25.30 -24.22
C ASN A 83 -7.71 -26.14 -25.14
N ASN A 84 -6.80 -26.92 -24.59
CA ASN A 84 -5.88 -27.78 -25.32
C ASN A 84 -6.63 -28.66 -26.34
N GLY A 85 -6.30 -28.51 -27.62
CA GLY A 85 -6.92 -29.23 -28.73
C GLY A 85 -8.13 -28.54 -29.38
N ASP A 86 -8.65 -27.45 -28.80
CA ASP A 86 -9.76 -26.66 -29.36
C ASP A 86 -9.26 -25.49 -30.24
N LEU A 87 -10.18 -24.88 -31.00
CA LEU A 87 -9.94 -23.59 -31.65
C LEU A 87 -9.94 -22.46 -30.62
N PRO A 88 -9.05 -21.46 -30.78
CA PRO A 88 -9.06 -20.26 -29.95
C PRO A 88 -10.41 -19.55 -30.04
N LYS A 89 -11.03 -19.26 -28.89
CA LYS A 89 -12.30 -18.52 -28.81
C LYS A 89 -12.04 -17.09 -28.38
N VAL A 90 -12.56 -16.11 -29.12
CA VAL A 90 -12.40 -14.68 -28.78
C VAL A 90 -12.98 -14.43 -27.39
N VAL A 91 -12.16 -13.86 -26.50
CA VAL A 91 -12.58 -13.40 -25.17
C VAL A 91 -12.80 -11.90 -25.20
N LYS A 92 -11.81 -11.17 -25.74
CA LYS A 92 -11.81 -9.71 -25.71
C LYS A 92 -10.96 -9.16 -26.86
N ASP A 93 -11.53 -8.22 -27.61
CA ASP A 93 -10.75 -7.35 -28.48
C ASP A 93 -10.09 -6.25 -27.62
N CYS A 94 -8.77 -6.12 -27.68
CA CYS A 94 -8.05 -5.13 -26.90
C CYS A 94 -8.23 -3.70 -27.45
N GLY A 95 -8.92 -3.53 -28.58
CA GLY A 95 -9.27 -2.22 -29.14
C GLY A 95 -8.03 -1.47 -29.60
N THR A 96 -7.78 -0.29 -29.03
CA THR A 96 -6.55 0.48 -29.28
C THR A 96 -5.37 0.03 -28.41
N GLY A 97 -5.62 -0.79 -27.38
CA GLY A 97 -4.60 -1.41 -26.56
C GLY A 97 -3.76 -2.45 -27.32
N THR A 98 -2.84 -3.12 -26.63
CA THR A 98 -2.07 -4.23 -27.22
C THR A 98 -2.30 -5.52 -26.44
N CYS A 99 -2.65 -6.59 -27.14
CA CYS A 99 -2.57 -7.93 -26.57
C CYS A 99 -1.08 -8.29 -26.45
N SER A 100 -0.58 -8.36 -25.21
CA SER A 100 0.84 -8.62 -24.94
C SER A 100 1.04 -10.08 -24.54
N PRO A 101 1.84 -10.84 -25.30
CA PRO A 101 2.15 -12.20 -24.93
C PRO A 101 3.15 -12.22 -23.78
N ASN A 102 2.93 -13.11 -22.82
CA ASN A 102 3.84 -13.40 -21.72
C ASN A 102 4.13 -12.28 -20.70
N VAL A 103 3.09 -11.60 -20.21
CA VAL A 103 3.26 -10.61 -19.13
C VAL A 103 3.52 -11.33 -17.79
N ALA A 104 4.78 -11.38 -17.35
CA ALA A 104 5.15 -11.96 -16.07
C ALA A 104 4.56 -11.15 -14.90
N GLY A 105 3.52 -11.70 -14.26
CA GLY A 105 3.01 -11.17 -12.99
C GLY A 105 4.02 -11.40 -11.85
N ALA A 106 4.21 -10.40 -11.00
CA ALA A 106 5.13 -10.51 -9.86
C ALA A 106 4.65 -11.55 -8.83
N SER A 107 5.61 -12.40 -8.41
CA SER A 107 5.66 -13.33 -7.25
C SER A 107 4.61 -14.45 -7.13
N GLU A 108 5.00 -15.70 -7.43
CA GLU A 108 5.47 -16.77 -6.51
C GLU A 108 5.79 -18.01 -7.37
N ALA A 109 6.66 -18.92 -6.94
CA ALA A 109 7.17 -20.01 -7.78
C ALA A 109 6.05 -20.96 -8.26
N GLY A 110 5.62 -20.82 -9.53
CA GLY A 110 4.63 -21.69 -10.19
C GLY A 110 3.64 -21.03 -11.17
N VAL A 111 3.82 -19.76 -11.55
CA VAL A 111 2.81 -18.99 -12.30
C VAL A 111 2.69 -19.42 -13.78
N ILE A 112 1.46 -19.73 -14.19
CA ILE A 112 1.03 -19.87 -15.59
C ILE A 112 1.12 -18.49 -16.23
N ILE A 113 1.97 -18.35 -17.24
CA ILE A 113 2.13 -17.11 -17.99
C ILE A 113 0.88 -16.94 -18.86
N GLU A 114 0.03 -15.95 -18.55
CA GLU A 114 -1.20 -15.68 -19.29
C GLU A 114 -1.10 -14.36 -20.06
N ASP A 115 -1.50 -14.40 -21.33
CA ASP A 115 -1.58 -13.21 -22.17
C ASP A 115 -2.73 -12.30 -21.71
N LYS A 116 -2.54 -10.97 -21.80
CA LYS A 116 -3.53 -9.98 -21.36
C LYS A 116 -3.64 -8.80 -22.33
N CYS A 117 -4.81 -8.20 -22.39
CA CYS A 117 -4.99 -6.90 -23.03
C CYS A 117 -4.38 -5.81 -22.14
N LEU A 118 -3.31 -5.18 -22.61
CA LEU A 118 -2.74 -4.01 -21.98
C LEU A 118 -3.34 -2.74 -22.61
N ASP A 119 -3.63 -1.75 -21.78
CA ASP A 119 -3.97 -0.41 -22.25
C ASP A 119 -2.77 0.15 -23.06
N GLN A 120 -3.04 0.88 -24.14
CA GLN A 120 -1.99 1.50 -24.98
C GLN A 120 -1.14 2.52 -24.21
N CYS A 121 -1.66 3.01 -23.09
CA CYS A 121 -1.00 3.92 -22.18
C CYS A 121 -0.31 3.20 -21.02
N ALA A 122 -0.41 1.87 -20.93
CA ALA A 122 0.20 1.08 -19.86
C ALA A 122 1.65 0.67 -20.18
N CYS A 123 2.41 0.42 -19.12
CA CYS A 123 3.77 -0.08 -19.18
C CYS A 123 3.82 -1.49 -19.80
N LYS A 124 4.76 -1.70 -20.73
CA LYS A 124 4.98 -3.01 -21.37
C LYS A 124 5.89 -3.92 -20.55
N GLU A 125 6.86 -3.34 -19.86
CA GLU A 125 7.84 -4.06 -19.03
C GLU A 125 7.84 -3.49 -17.61
N ALA A 126 8.01 -4.37 -16.62
CA ALA A 126 8.08 -3.99 -15.21
C ALA A 126 9.46 -3.42 -14.87
N ASN A 127 9.49 -2.35 -14.06
CA ASN A 127 10.70 -1.75 -13.51
C ASN A 127 11.73 -1.24 -14.53
N VAL A 128 11.32 -0.97 -15.77
CA VAL A 128 12.17 -0.34 -16.80
C VAL A 128 11.69 1.10 -17.04
N PRO A 129 12.50 2.12 -16.72
CA PRO A 129 12.20 3.49 -17.11
C PRO A 129 12.12 3.63 -18.63
N VAL A 130 11.05 4.25 -19.11
CA VAL A 130 10.78 4.43 -20.55
C VAL A 130 10.44 5.87 -20.86
N CYS A 131 10.85 6.35 -22.04
CA CYS A 131 10.47 7.66 -22.51
C CYS A 131 8.97 7.72 -22.76
N ALA A 132 8.34 8.83 -22.37
CA ALA A 132 6.94 9.10 -22.63
C ALA A 132 6.60 9.10 -24.13
N SER A 133 7.59 9.30 -25.01
CA SER A 133 7.45 9.20 -26.47
C SER A 133 7.23 7.78 -26.99
N VAL A 134 7.43 6.74 -26.17
CA VAL A 134 7.17 5.33 -26.53
C VAL A 134 5.68 4.98 -26.44
N PHE A 135 4.91 5.77 -25.70
CA PHE A 135 3.46 5.62 -25.58
C PHE A 135 2.72 6.31 -26.73
N ASP A 136 1.49 5.88 -26.99
CA ASP A 136 0.65 6.52 -28.00
C ASP A 136 0.44 8.01 -27.65
N PRO A 137 0.52 8.94 -28.61
CA PRO A 137 0.27 10.36 -28.37
C PRO A 137 -1.07 10.68 -27.68
N VAL A 138 -2.08 9.82 -27.82
CA VAL A 138 -3.38 9.93 -27.13
C VAL A 138 -3.24 9.90 -25.60
N CYS A 139 -2.18 9.28 -25.07
CA CYS A 139 -1.94 9.16 -23.63
C CYS A 139 -1.49 10.46 -22.95
N ASN A 140 -1.06 11.45 -23.73
CA ASN A 140 -0.71 12.81 -23.27
C ASN A 140 0.30 12.89 -22.10
N TYR A 141 1.29 11.98 -22.04
CA TYR A 141 2.34 11.98 -20.99
C TYR A 141 3.44 13.04 -21.17
N GLY A 142 3.39 13.81 -22.25
CA GLY A 142 4.40 14.80 -22.61
C GLY A 142 5.66 14.15 -23.18
N ASN A 143 6.07 14.53 -24.39
CA ASN A 143 7.18 13.91 -25.13
C ASN A 143 8.60 14.11 -24.54
N LYS A 144 8.71 14.74 -23.37
CA LYS A 144 9.97 15.06 -22.67
C LYS A 144 9.99 14.54 -21.24
N SER A 145 9.30 13.45 -20.97
CA SER A 145 9.28 12.83 -19.64
C SER A 145 9.88 11.43 -19.71
N LEU A 146 10.70 11.08 -18.72
CA LEU A 146 11.06 9.71 -18.40
C LEU A 146 10.03 9.18 -17.41
N MET A 147 9.44 8.04 -17.74
CA MET A 147 8.33 7.45 -17.02
C MET A 147 8.81 6.23 -16.22
N ALA A 148 8.40 6.14 -14.96
CA ALA A 148 8.59 4.96 -14.11
C ALA A 148 7.44 3.98 -14.32
N CYS A 149 7.80 2.76 -14.67
CA CYS A 149 6.91 1.62 -14.78
C CYS A 149 7.09 0.70 -13.58
N GLY A 150 6.06 0.53 -12.76
CA GLY A 150 6.06 -0.42 -11.64
C GLY A 150 6.01 -1.85 -12.17
N ASN A 151 4.81 -2.35 -12.44
CA ASN A 151 4.59 -3.62 -13.12
C ASN A 151 4.18 -3.43 -14.58
N ALA A 152 4.35 -4.47 -15.39
CA ALA A 152 3.77 -4.50 -16.72
C ALA A 152 2.24 -4.47 -16.63
N GLY A 153 1.62 -3.54 -17.35
CA GLY A 153 0.19 -3.24 -17.30
C GLY A 153 -0.20 -2.07 -16.38
N ASP A 154 0.71 -1.57 -15.55
CA ASP A 154 0.45 -0.38 -14.74
C ASP A 154 0.47 0.89 -15.59
N MET A 155 -0.29 1.91 -15.15
CA MET A 155 -0.14 3.26 -15.72
C MET A 155 1.21 3.85 -15.30
N PRO A 156 2.02 4.35 -16.24
CA PRO A 156 3.31 4.95 -15.94
C PRO A 156 3.15 6.22 -15.09
N SER A 157 4.07 6.43 -14.16
CA SER A 157 4.19 7.69 -13.41
C SER A 157 5.39 8.49 -13.91
N VAL A 158 5.33 9.82 -13.88
CA VAL A 158 6.47 10.65 -14.29
C VAL A 158 7.60 10.46 -13.28
N GLN A 159 8.69 9.83 -13.70
CA GLN A 159 9.89 9.68 -12.89
C GLN A 159 10.71 10.96 -12.92
N GLU A 160 10.89 11.51 -14.12
CA GLU A 160 11.71 12.69 -14.34
C GLU A 160 11.28 13.47 -15.59
N ALA A 161 11.25 14.80 -15.50
CA ALA A 161 11.08 15.66 -16.67
C ALA A 161 12.45 15.96 -17.31
N CYS A 162 12.64 15.54 -18.57
CA CYS A 162 13.86 15.79 -19.32
C CYS A 162 13.88 17.23 -19.86
N THR A 163 15.00 17.93 -19.68
CA THR A 163 15.13 19.32 -20.17
C THR A 163 15.30 19.41 -21.69
N LEU A 164 16.08 18.49 -22.28
CA LEU A 164 16.31 18.47 -23.73
C LEU A 164 15.39 17.47 -24.44
N SER A 165 15.62 16.19 -24.17
CA SER A 165 14.92 15.04 -24.77
C SER A 165 15.05 13.82 -23.86
N CYS A 166 14.15 12.86 -24.04
CA CYS A 166 14.35 11.51 -23.55
C CYS A 166 14.84 10.64 -24.71
N THR A 167 15.96 9.93 -24.54
CA THR A 167 16.56 9.08 -25.58
C THR A 167 16.26 7.62 -25.30
N THR A 168 15.67 6.95 -26.29
CA THR A 168 15.39 5.51 -26.21
C THR A 168 16.65 4.69 -26.43
N GLN A 169 16.91 3.70 -25.57
CA GLN A 169 18.07 2.80 -25.72
C GLN A 169 17.74 1.37 -25.28
N PRO A 170 18.51 0.35 -25.71
CA PRO A 170 18.31 -1.01 -25.24
C PRO A 170 18.47 -1.09 -23.71
N GLY A 171 17.38 -1.39 -23.00
CA GLY A 171 17.32 -1.36 -21.54
C GLY A 171 16.53 -0.16 -21.03
N SER A 172 17.08 0.56 -20.04
CA SER A 172 16.42 1.74 -19.46
C SER A 172 16.67 2.99 -20.29
N ASP A 173 15.61 3.69 -20.63
CA ASP A 173 15.71 4.98 -21.29
C ASP A 173 16.32 6.03 -20.36
N ILE A 174 16.96 7.05 -20.94
CA ILE A 174 17.63 8.10 -20.18
C ILE A 174 17.18 9.49 -20.63
N CYS A 175 17.00 10.38 -19.67
CA CYS A 175 16.91 11.80 -19.97
C CYS A 175 18.27 12.33 -20.43
N THR A 176 18.28 13.01 -21.57
CA THR A 176 19.40 13.85 -21.99
C THR A 176 19.21 15.23 -21.39
N PHE A 177 20.16 15.64 -20.55
CA PHE A 177 20.19 16.99 -19.98
C PHE A 177 21.05 17.89 -20.86
N ASP A 178 20.68 19.16 -20.91
CA ASP A 178 21.56 20.19 -21.47
C ASP A 178 22.90 20.18 -20.68
N PRO A 179 24.05 19.92 -21.33
CA PRO A 179 25.34 19.93 -20.66
C PRO A 179 25.71 21.30 -20.08
N CYS A 180 24.95 22.35 -20.43
CA CYS A 180 25.07 23.69 -19.91
C CYS A 180 24.12 23.98 -18.74
N ALA A 181 23.34 23.00 -18.30
CA ALA A 181 22.49 23.12 -17.13
C ALA A 181 23.27 22.94 -15.81
N CYS A 182 22.72 23.51 -14.75
CA CYS A 182 23.30 23.46 -13.42
C CYS A 182 23.41 22.04 -12.85
N THR A 183 24.61 21.63 -12.45
CA THR A 183 24.86 20.33 -11.79
C THR A 183 24.81 20.42 -10.27
N THR A 184 24.80 21.62 -9.71
CA THR A 184 24.66 21.94 -8.28
C THR A 184 23.68 23.11 -8.10
N THR A 185 23.06 23.22 -6.93
CA THR A 185 22.28 24.41 -6.55
C THR A 185 23.19 25.47 -5.93
N GLY A 186 22.84 26.75 -6.10
CA GLY A 186 23.61 27.89 -5.59
C GLY A 186 24.49 28.56 -6.64
N ASP A 187 25.40 29.41 -6.20
CA ASP A 187 26.28 30.14 -7.11
C ASP A 187 27.46 29.27 -7.53
N VAL A 188 27.82 29.33 -8.81
CA VAL A 188 28.99 28.63 -9.38
C VAL A 188 29.77 29.55 -10.32
N CYS A 189 31.08 29.32 -10.42
CA CYS A 189 31.88 29.95 -11.46
C CYS A 189 31.61 29.34 -12.83
N ASN A 190 31.84 30.10 -13.90
CA ASN A 190 31.79 29.61 -15.28
C ASN A 190 32.52 28.27 -15.48
N THR A 191 33.67 28.08 -14.81
CA THR A 191 34.51 26.88 -14.92
C THR A 191 33.79 25.59 -14.51
N ALA A 192 32.63 25.67 -13.88
CA ALA A 192 31.76 24.53 -13.59
C ALA A 192 31.01 24.02 -14.83
N PHE A 193 30.98 24.78 -15.94
CA PHE A 193 30.30 24.43 -17.18
C PHE A 193 31.29 24.11 -18.31
N PRO A 194 30.95 23.21 -19.25
CA PRO A 194 31.75 22.99 -20.44
C PRO A 194 31.96 24.27 -21.27
N ALA A 195 33.14 24.43 -21.86
CA ALA A 195 33.46 25.60 -22.71
C ALA A 195 32.51 25.77 -23.91
N THR A 196 31.83 24.71 -24.33
CA THR A 196 30.80 24.73 -25.40
C THR A 196 29.56 25.54 -25.06
N CYS A 197 29.36 25.90 -23.79
CA CYS A 197 28.18 26.61 -23.30
C CYS A 197 28.19 28.12 -23.57
N ASN A 198 29.28 28.67 -24.12
CA ASN A 198 29.44 30.10 -24.45
C ASN A 198 29.10 31.08 -23.30
N LEU A 199 29.24 30.63 -22.06
CA LEU A 199 29.08 31.46 -20.87
C LEU A 199 30.32 32.37 -20.72
N LYS A 200 30.17 33.57 -20.12
CA LYS A 200 31.27 34.51 -19.88
C LYS A 200 32.26 33.93 -18.86
N THR A 201 33.54 33.82 -19.24
CA THR A 201 34.58 33.17 -18.41
C THR A 201 34.88 33.90 -17.09
N THR A 202 34.45 35.16 -16.97
CA THR A 202 34.65 36.02 -15.80
C THR A 202 33.41 36.14 -14.92
N ALA A 203 32.34 35.38 -15.17
CA ALA A 203 31.08 35.55 -14.45
C ALA A 203 30.78 34.43 -13.44
N ILE A 204 30.08 34.82 -12.36
CA ILE A 204 29.39 33.95 -11.42
C ILE A 204 27.96 33.75 -11.94
N TYR A 205 27.52 32.50 -11.97
CA TYR A 205 26.18 32.09 -12.37
C TYR A 205 25.41 31.54 -11.17
N ASN A 206 24.13 31.89 -11.06
CA ASN A 206 23.22 31.31 -10.08
C ASN A 206 22.47 30.12 -10.67
N CYS A 207 22.47 29.02 -9.93
CA CYS A 207 21.75 27.80 -10.21
C CYS A 207 20.58 27.63 -9.23
N ALA A 208 19.40 28.12 -9.63
CA ALA A 208 18.21 28.09 -8.80
C ALA A 208 17.73 26.66 -8.45
N ALA A 209 18.00 25.68 -9.33
CA ALA A 209 17.71 24.27 -9.13
C ALA A 209 18.71 23.40 -9.91
N LEU A 210 18.88 22.15 -9.50
CA LEU A 210 19.56 21.15 -10.33
C LEU A 210 18.87 21.10 -11.70
N LYS A 211 19.68 21.07 -12.76
CA LYS A 211 19.26 20.97 -14.17
C LYS A 211 18.56 22.21 -14.73
N ALA A 212 18.51 23.31 -13.99
CA ALA A 212 18.04 24.60 -14.52
C ALA A 212 19.13 25.28 -15.38
N PRO A 213 18.76 26.18 -16.31
CA PRO A 213 19.72 27.02 -17.00
C PRO A 213 20.42 27.97 -16.01
N PRO A 214 21.76 28.12 -16.08
CA PRO A 214 22.48 29.06 -15.24
C PRO A 214 22.12 30.50 -15.58
N VAL A 215 21.79 31.30 -14.58
CA VAL A 215 21.48 32.73 -14.76
C VAL A 215 22.70 33.54 -14.35
N GLU A 216 23.23 34.39 -15.24
CA GLU A 216 24.37 35.27 -14.92
C GLU A 216 24.01 36.15 -13.72
N LYS A 217 24.73 35.98 -12.62
CA LYS A 217 24.49 36.71 -11.38
C LYS A 217 25.37 37.97 -11.31
N VAL A 218 26.66 37.79 -11.55
CA VAL A 218 27.67 38.87 -11.50
C VAL A 218 28.75 38.61 -12.54
N ASP A 219 29.11 39.63 -13.31
CA ASP A 219 30.29 39.64 -14.17
C ASP A 219 31.45 40.31 -13.41
N CYS A 220 32.58 39.61 -13.20
CA CYS A 220 33.72 40.09 -12.41
C CYS A 220 34.56 41.17 -13.12
N LEU A 221 33.93 42.08 -13.87
CA LEU A 221 34.57 43.08 -14.74
C LEU A 221 35.76 43.79 -14.07
N GLY A 222 36.92 43.79 -14.76
CA GLY A 222 38.05 44.70 -14.46
C GLY A 222 39.41 44.07 -14.16
N SER A 223 39.51 42.73 -14.01
CA SER A 223 40.73 41.88 -13.92
C SER A 223 40.52 40.64 -13.03
N GLY A 224 39.36 40.54 -12.36
CA GLY A 224 39.05 39.41 -11.49
C GLY A 224 38.72 38.14 -12.29
N THR A 225 39.24 37.01 -11.82
CA THR A 225 38.76 35.69 -12.23
C THR A 225 37.84 35.15 -11.13
N CYS A 226 36.82 34.40 -11.52
CA CYS A 226 35.94 33.75 -10.56
C CYS A 226 36.69 32.57 -9.93
N PHE A 227 36.84 32.58 -8.61
CA PHE A 227 37.42 31.48 -7.84
C PHE A 227 36.39 30.89 -6.87
N VAL A 228 36.40 29.57 -6.71
CA VAL A 228 35.54 28.87 -5.74
C VAL A 228 36.23 28.86 -4.38
N HIS A 229 35.70 29.62 -3.42
CA HIS A 229 36.14 29.63 -2.02
C HIS A 229 35.32 28.62 -1.20
N SER A 230 35.75 28.31 0.03
CA SER A 230 34.98 27.45 0.96
C SER A 230 33.61 28.05 1.31
N THR A 231 33.46 29.36 1.17
CA THR A 231 32.23 30.12 1.41
C THR A 231 31.42 30.39 0.14
N GLY A 232 31.87 29.88 -1.02
CA GLY A 232 31.22 30.07 -2.33
C GLY A 232 32.11 30.81 -3.35
N PRO A 233 31.65 30.93 -4.61
CA PRO A 233 32.40 31.60 -5.66
C PRO A 233 32.48 33.12 -5.45
N GLN A 234 33.68 33.69 -5.63
CA GLN A 234 33.96 35.13 -5.46
C GLN A 234 34.91 35.65 -6.56
N CYS A 235 34.91 36.96 -6.77
CA CYS A 235 35.84 37.66 -7.67
C CYS A 235 37.03 38.22 -6.84
N THR A 236 38.30 37.97 -7.21
CA THR A 236 39.49 38.46 -6.47
C THR A 236 40.56 39.11 -7.35
N LEU A 237 41.35 40.03 -6.76
CA LEU A 237 42.42 40.84 -7.38
C LEU A 237 43.84 40.33 -6.98
N PRO A 238 44.90 40.56 -7.80
CA PRO A 238 46.24 39.95 -7.60
C PRO A 238 47.07 40.46 -6.41
N ASP A 239 46.80 41.64 -5.85
CA ASP A 239 47.64 42.28 -4.81
C ASP A 239 47.43 41.72 -3.38
N CYS A 240 46.67 40.63 -3.26
CA CYS A 240 46.19 40.07 -1.98
C CYS A 240 46.81 38.71 -1.64
N ILE A 241 48.09 38.53 -2.00
CA ILE A 241 48.89 37.33 -1.75
C ILE A 241 50.06 37.62 -0.79
N CYS A 242 50.44 36.64 0.02
CA CYS A 242 51.54 36.71 0.99
C CYS A 242 52.90 36.90 0.32
N GLN A 243 53.73 37.78 0.88
CA GLN A 243 55.07 38.05 0.36
C GLN A 243 56.19 37.25 1.05
N ASP A 244 55.93 36.76 2.27
CA ASP A 244 56.82 35.95 3.09
C ASP A 244 56.03 34.89 3.88
N ASP A 245 56.74 33.93 4.47
CA ASP A 245 56.16 32.87 5.30
C ASP A 245 56.10 33.34 6.76
N GLY A 246 54.96 33.17 7.43
CA GLY A 246 54.81 33.59 8.83
C GLY A 246 53.38 33.88 9.24
N LYS A 247 53.21 34.38 10.48
CA LYS A 247 51.93 34.90 10.96
C LYS A 247 51.94 36.42 10.93
N HIS A 248 50.97 37.02 10.25
CA HIS A 248 50.91 38.48 10.08
C HIS A 248 49.51 38.99 10.43
N CYS A 249 49.42 40.08 11.19
CA CYS A 249 48.13 40.75 11.39
C CYS A 249 47.61 41.30 10.06
N GLY A 250 46.29 41.26 9.83
CA GLY A 250 45.66 41.70 8.59
C GLY A 250 45.94 43.16 8.24
N SER A 251 46.34 43.96 9.23
CA SER A 251 46.79 45.34 9.08
C SER A 251 48.10 45.49 8.27
N THR A 252 48.83 44.40 8.02
CA THR A 252 50.04 44.40 7.17
C THR A 252 49.74 44.27 5.68
N PHE A 253 48.52 43.91 5.28
CA PHE A 253 48.10 43.88 3.87
C PHE A 253 47.53 45.23 3.43
N VAL A 254 47.68 45.56 2.14
CA VAL A 254 47.12 46.81 1.59
C VAL A 254 45.59 46.82 1.74
N GLY A 255 45.02 47.98 2.10
CA GLY A 255 43.60 48.10 2.46
C GLY A 255 42.61 47.73 1.35
N THR A 256 43.07 47.52 0.11
CA THR A 256 42.25 47.02 -1.01
C THR A 256 42.01 45.51 -0.97
N CYS A 257 42.62 44.79 -0.01
CA CYS A 257 42.53 43.33 0.11
C CYS A 257 41.50 42.83 1.12
N ASP A 258 40.70 43.73 1.72
CA ASP A 258 39.66 43.42 2.71
C ASP A 258 40.12 42.48 3.85
N MET A 259 41.42 42.48 4.17
CA MET A 259 41.98 41.73 5.30
C MET A 259 41.63 42.46 6.61
N VAL A 260 41.11 41.72 7.58
CA VAL A 260 40.63 42.28 8.84
C VAL A 260 41.84 42.63 9.71
N SER A 261 41.98 43.89 10.09
CA SER A 261 43.18 44.40 10.77
C SER A 261 43.53 43.71 12.08
N ASN A 262 42.52 43.15 12.78
CA ASN A 262 42.66 42.42 14.03
C ASN A 262 42.74 40.89 13.86
N THR A 263 42.89 40.38 12.65
CA THR A 263 43.00 38.94 12.39
C THR A 263 44.43 38.59 12.05
N LEU A 264 44.95 37.53 12.67
CA LEU A 264 46.25 36.96 12.41
C LEU A 264 46.13 35.98 11.24
N TYR A 265 46.95 36.13 10.21
CA TYR A 265 46.93 35.30 9.00
C TYR A 265 48.19 34.46 8.91
N ASN A 266 48.03 33.15 8.67
CA ASN A 266 49.09 32.27 8.23
C ASN A 266 49.39 32.55 6.76
N CYS A 267 50.63 32.92 6.51
CA CYS A 267 51.15 33.21 5.19
C CYS A 267 52.14 32.17 4.72
N VAL A 268 51.98 31.81 3.44
CA VAL A 268 52.96 31.07 2.64
C VAL A 268 53.20 31.91 1.39
N THR A 269 54.46 32.19 1.10
CA THR A 269 54.91 33.06 0.01
C THR A 269 54.22 32.69 -1.31
N GLY A 270 53.50 33.64 -1.92
CA GLY A 270 52.78 33.47 -3.18
C GLY A 270 51.37 32.85 -3.07
N ALA A 271 50.91 32.50 -1.87
CA ALA A 271 49.55 32.05 -1.61
C ALA A 271 48.68 33.19 -1.03
N ILE A 272 47.36 33.02 -1.07
CA ILE A 272 46.44 33.93 -0.36
C ILE A 272 46.60 33.70 1.15
N PRO A 273 46.69 34.76 1.97
CA PRO A 273 46.75 34.65 3.43
C PRO A 273 45.56 33.84 3.95
N THR A 274 45.83 32.80 4.72
CA THR A 274 44.79 32.00 5.37
C THR A 274 44.64 32.48 6.80
N VAL A 275 43.42 32.70 7.28
CA VAL A 275 43.20 33.12 8.66
C VAL A 275 43.83 32.08 9.60
N SER A 276 44.76 32.52 10.45
CA SER A 276 45.25 31.75 11.58
C SER A 276 44.27 31.86 12.74
N ASP A 277 44.09 33.09 13.23
CA ASP A 277 43.32 33.38 14.44
C ASP A 277 42.70 34.77 14.31
N ASP A 278 41.41 34.93 14.59
CA ASP A 278 40.81 36.25 14.73
C ASP A 278 41.03 36.72 16.17
N CYS A 279 41.79 37.81 16.36
CA CYS A 279 42.06 38.30 17.71
C CYS A 279 40.86 39.04 18.30
N SER A 280 39.78 39.30 17.56
CA SER A 280 38.67 40.11 18.04
C SER A 280 37.93 39.48 19.21
N PRO A 281 37.56 40.27 20.25
CA PRO A 281 37.74 41.69 20.51
C PRO A 281 39.05 42.00 21.27
N GLY A 282 39.97 41.05 21.37
CA GLY A 282 41.36 41.37 21.64
C GLY A 282 42.00 42.11 20.46
N VAL A 283 43.20 42.62 20.69
CA VAL A 283 44.02 43.28 19.67
C VAL A 283 45.13 42.33 19.21
N CYS A 284 45.30 42.22 17.89
CA CYS A 284 46.48 41.57 17.29
C CYS A 284 47.67 42.50 17.55
N SER A 285 48.42 42.23 18.62
CA SER A 285 49.47 43.14 19.09
C SER A 285 50.82 42.64 18.63
N SER A 286 51.54 43.51 17.93
CA SER A 286 52.97 43.31 17.71
C SER A 286 53.76 43.88 18.88
N ASN A 287 54.56 43.00 19.50
CA ASN A 287 55.81 43.26 20.23
C ASN A 287 55.89 43.43 21.78
N ILE A 288 57.05 42.93 22.28
CA ILE A 288 57.80 43.16 23.55
C ILE A 288 57.27 42.50 24.84
N VAL A 289 57.79 41.30 25.15
CA VAL A 289 57.84 40.76 26.52
C VAL A 289 59.03 41.37 27.26
N THR A 290 58.79 42.31 28.16
CA THR A 290 59.67 42.55 29.32
C THR A 290 58.90 42.16 30.58
N ASP A 291 59.15 40.94 31.07
CA ASP A 291 58.57 40.39 32.29
C ASP A 291 59.34 40.87 33.54
N PRO A 292 58.70 41.55 34.52
CA PRO A 292 59.31 41.86 35.82
C PRO A 292 58.90 40.89 36.95
N SER A 293 58.30 39.74 36.67
CA SER A 293 57.69 38.87 37.70
C SER A 293 58.37 37.51 37.87
N ILE A 294 59.70 37.50 38.02
CA ILE A 294 60.40 36.42 38.76
C ILE A 294 60.85 36.98 40.11
N VAL A 295 59.88 37.14 41.03
CA VAL A 295 60.16 37.17 42.47
C VAL A 295 60.03 35.73 42.96
N SER A 296 61.13 35.00 42.90
CA SER A 296 61.27 33.76 43.65
C SER A 296 61.81 34.10 45.03
N ILE A 297 61.05 33.73 46.06
CA ILE A 297 61.47 33.75 47.45
C ILE A 297 62.61 32.73 47.60
N GLY A 298 63.82 33.22 47.88
CA GLY A 298 64.99 32.41 48.18
C GLY A 298 65.90 33.15 49.15
N THR A 299 65.98 32.63 50.37
CA THR A 299 66.79 33.14 51.49
C THR A 299 68.30 33.16 51.20
N LYS A 300 68.93 34.24 51.70
CA LYS A 300 70.35 34.46 52.11
C LYS A 300 71.47 33.55 51.60
N ASP A 301 72.53 34.25 51.20
CA ASP A 301 73.94 33.84 51.05
C ASP A 301 74.28 32.96 49.86
N THR A 302 74.86 33.54 48.81
CA THR A 302 76.25 33.32 48.36
C THR A 302 76.51 34.09 47.05
N VAL A 303 77.57 34.91 47.06
CA VAL A 303 78.11 35.65 45.92
C VAL A 303 78.88 34.69 45.01
N ILE A 304 78.53 34.60 43.71
CA ILE A 304 79.50 34.23 42.65
C ILE A 304 79.25 35.11 41.42
N MET A 305 80.27 35.90 41.08
CA MET A 305 80.39 36.64 39.83
C MET A 305 80.88 35.72 38.71
N GLY A 306 80.31 35.88 37.51
CA GLY A 306 81.05 35.75 36.25
C GLY A 306 80.52 34.75 35.22
N ALA A 307 79.95 35.26 34.13
CA ALA A 307 80.19 34.77 32.75
C ALA A 307 79.61 35.74 31.70
N ARG A 308 80.32 35.85 30.57
CA ARG A 308 80.14 36.75 29.42
C ARG A 308 78.82 36.56 28.63
N PRO A 309 78.35 37.58 27.88
CA PRO A 309 77.27 37.43 26.91
C PRO A 309 77.78 36.87 25.58
N GLN A 310 77.12 35.84 25.05
CA GLN A 310 77.24 35.38 23.67
C GLN A 310 75.84 35.34 23.04
N ASP A 311 75.71 36.04 21.91
CA ASP A 311 74.81 35.82 20.77
C ASP A 311 73.38 35.31 21.05
N PHE A 312 72.46 36.25 21.23
CA PHE A 312 71.04 36.02 20.93
C PHE A 312 70.77 36.38 19.46
N LYS A 313 70.58 35.35 18.64
CA LYS A 313 69.91 35.43 17.33
C LYS A 313 68.47 35.88 17.61
N ALA A 314 68.01 36.97 16.99
CA ALA A 314 66.64 37.44 17.11
C ALA A 314 65.68 36.29 16.72
N MET A 315 64.98 35.72 17.71
CA MET A 315 63.84 34.85 17.45
C MET A 315 62.73 35.75 16.89
N ALA A 316 62.11 35.34 15.78
CA ALA A 316 60.93 35.99 15.25
C ALA A 316 59.89 36.12 16.37
N THR A 317 59.40 37.32 16.58
CA THR A 317 58.38 37.63 17.57
C THR A 317 57.02 37.30 16.96
N ASP A 318 56.43 36.17 17.35
CA ASP A 318 55.05 35.83 16.98
C ASP A 318 54.06 36.72 17.75
N ASP A 319 53.06 37.27 17.06
CA ASP A 319 51.96 38.05 17.64
C ASP A 319 50.91 37.12 18.33
N PHE A 320 50.26 37.55 19.43
CA PHE A 320 49.28 36.77 20.22
C PHE A 320 48.09 37.59 20.75
N CYS A 321 46.97 36.96 21.16
CA CYS A 321 45.71 37.64 21.55
C CYS A 321 45.32 37.43 23.06
N VAL A 322 44.71 38.45 23.72
CA VAL A 322 44.03 38.39 25.05
C VAL A 322 42.69 39.16 24.98
N HIS A 323 41.59 38.63 25.57
CA HIS A 323 40.20 39.01 25.25
C HIS A 323 39.44 39.70 26.41
N GLU A 324 38.94 40.92 26.20
CA GLU A 324 38.31 41.81 27.22
C GLU A 324 36.90 41.38 27.69
N CYS A 325 36.39 40.29 27.15
CA CYS A 325 34.98 39.87 27.24
C CYS A 325 34.79 38.52 27.92
N ALA A 326 35.84 38.06 28.58
CA ALA A 326 35.79 36.84 29.36
C ALA A 326 35.03 37.04 30.67
N CYS A 327 34.45 35.96 31.17
CA CYS A 327 33.76 35.85 32.44
C CYS A 327 34.67 36.28 33.60
N LYS A 328 34.15 37.21 34.42
CA LYS A 328 34.86 37.76 35.59
C LYS A 328 34.58 36.96 36.86
N GLU A 329 33.46 36.24 36.93
CA GLU A 329 33.06 35.39 38.06
C GLU A 329 32.55 34.03 37.54
N ALA A 330 32.87 32.95 38.25
CA ALA A 330 32.48 31.58 37.89
C ALA A 330 31.14 31.19 38.53
N GLY A 331 30.27 30.51 37.78
CA GLY A 331 28.97 29.97 38.22
C GLY A 331 27.76 30.93 38.12
N ALA A 332 27.93 32.13 37.54
CA ALA A 332 26.88 33.15 37.49
C ALA A 332 26.05 33.10 36.19
N THR A 333 24.77 33.50 36.27
CA THR A 333 23.94 33.81 35.09
C THR A 333 23.64 35.31 35.04
N VAL A 334 24.20 35.99 34.03
CA VAL A 334 24.22 37.46 33.92
C VAL A 334 23.62 37.92 32.60
N CYS A 335 23.09 39.14 32.54
CA CYS A 335 22.64 39.70 31.26
C CYS A 335 23.85 40.07 30.40
N GLY A 336 23.75 39.96 29.07
CA GLY A 336 24.82 40.36 28.15
C GLY A 336 25.25 41.82 28.31
N SER A 337 24.32 42.69 28.76
CA SER A 337 24.56 44.09 29.11
C SER A 337 25.49 44.31 30.31
N THR A 338 25.91 43.25 30.99
CA THR A 338 26.89 43.32 32.10
C THR A 338 28.33 43.28 31.63
N PHE A 339 28.55 42.92 30.36
CA PHE A 339 29.85 42.97 29.71
C PHE A 339 30.04 44.32 29.03
N ASP A 340 31.29 44.68 28.75
CA ASP A 340 31.59 45.96 28.08
C ASP A 340 30.94 46.01 26.69
N ASP A 341 30.48 47.19 26.25
CA ASP A 341 29.81 47.37 24.95
C ASP A 341 30.69 46.87 23.79
N VAL A 342 32.01 46.90 23.94
CA VAL A 342 32.98 46.37 22.98
C VAL A 342 32.80 44.86 22.74
N CYS A 343 32.29 44.13 23.74
CA CYS A 343 32.06 42.70 23.68
C CYS A 343 30.86 42.28 22.83
N LYS A 344 30.00 43.25 22.48
CA LYS A 344 28.80 43.05 21.64
C LYS A 344 27.91 41.88 22.05
N TYR A 345 27.96 41.46 23.32
CA TYR A 345 26.97 40.53 23.82
C TYR A 345 25.63 41.22 23.81
N ASN A 346 24.60 40.49 23.38
CA ASN A 346 23.27 41.06 23.27
C ASN A 346 22.81 41.51 24.67
N ASP A 347 22.52 42.79 24.83
CA ASP A 347 22.06 43.38 26.10
C ASP A 347 20.80 42.71 26.65
N SER A 348 20.03 42.12 25.74
CA SER A 348 18.82 41.36 26.02
C SER A 348 19.07 39.86 26.10
N ALA A 349 20.31 39.38 26.00
CA ALA A 349 20.64 37.98 26.20
C ALA A 349 20.96 37.66 27.66
N LEU A 350 20.61 36.44 28.05
CA LEU A 350 21.00 35.81 29.30
C LEU A 350 22.22 34.91 29.04
N MET A 351 23.30 35.15 29.76
CA MET A 351 24.61 34.51 29.56
C MET A 351 25.02 33.68 30.79
N SER A 352 25.69 32.55 30.58
CA SER A 352 26.22 31.67 31.63
C SER A 352 27.75 31.71 31.67
N CYS A 353 28.32 31.80 32.87
CA CYS A 353 29.77 31.81 33.08
C CYS A 353 30.20 30.61 33.92
N ASP A 354 30.99 29.70 33.34
CA ASP A 354 31.41 28.47 34.02
C ASP A 354 32.74 28.64 34.77
N LYS A 355 33.74 29.32 34.18
CA LYS A 355 35.01 29.68 34.84
C LYS A 355 35.46 31.11 34.52
N ILE A 356 36.36 31.64 35.35
CA ILE A 356 37.00 32.94 35.10
C ILE A 356 37.94 32.80 33.89
N GLY A 357 37.85 33.74 32.94
CA GLY A 357 38.64 33.71 31.70
C GLY A 357 37.94 33.01 30.53
N ASP A 358 36.85 32.28 30.78
CA ASP A 358 36.05 31.67 29.71
C ASP A 358 35.18 32.71 29.01
N MET A 359 34.85 32.45 27.75
CA MET A 359 33.81 33.21 27.06
C MET A 359 32.44 32.90 27.68
N PRO A 360 31.63 33.91 28.04
CA PRO A 360 30.26 33.68 28.48
C PRO A 360 29.45 32.98 27.38
N VAL A 361 28.73 31.93 27.76
CA VAL A 361 27.93 31.14 26.84
C VAL A 361 26.50 31.67 26.83
N LEU A 362 25.96 31.97 25.65
CA LEU A 362 24.58 32.38 25.48
C LEU A 362 23.63 31.28 25.99
N LYS A 363 22.84 31.59 26.99
CA LYS A 363 21.83 30.69 27.56
C LYS A 363 20.47 30.89 26.90
N ASN A 364 20.05 32.15 26.73
CA ASN A 364 18.81 32.49 26.02
C ASN A 364 18.86 33.94 25.52
N THR A 365 18.15 34.27 24.44
CA THR A 365 17.97 35.65 23.98
C THR A 365 16.57 36.13 24.37
N CYS A 366 16.49 37.15 25.22
CA CYS A 366 15.23 37.66 25.73
C CYS A 366 14.64 38.69 24.76
N ARG A 367 13.39 38.49 24.34
CA ARG A 367 12.76 39.32 23.31
C ARG A 367 12.42 40.74 23.77
N LEU A 368 12.08 40.94 25.05
CA LEU A 368 11.80 42.26 25.64
C LEU A 368 12.87 42.73 26.64
N GLY A 369 14.10 42.22 26.51
CA GLY A 369 15.21 42.58 27.39
C GLY A 369 15.49 41.54 28.48
N CYS A 370 16.73 41.51 28.96
CA CYS A 370 17.14 40.70 30.10
C CYS A 370 17.03 41.55 31.37
N LYS A 371 16.36 41.04 32.40
CA LYS A 371 16.22 41.71 33.70
C LYS A 371 17.27 41.16 34.65
N GLN A 372 18.20 42.01 35.07
CA GLN A 372 19.25 41.63 36.01
C GLN A 372 18.76 41.71 37.45
N THR A 373 18.84 40.60 38.18
CA THR A 373 18.57 40.49 39.62
C THR A 373 19.67 39.68 40.29
N PRO A 374 20.73 40.29 40.86
CA PRO A 374 21.81 39.51 41.48
C PRO A 374 21.25 38.57 42.57
N PRO A 375 21.58 37.26 42.59
CA PRO A 375 22.61 36.58 41.78
C PRO A 375 22.10 35.89 40.49
N THR A 376 20.83 36.03 40.11
CA THR A 376 20.20 35.35 38.96
C THR A 376 19.42 36.30 38.05
N SER A 377 19.84 36.43 36.79
CA SER A 377 19.12 37.23 35.80
C SER A 377 18.08 36.40 35.03
N GLU A 378 16.99 37.01 34.55
CA GLU A 378 15.88 36.34 33.85
C GLU A 378 15.40 37.13 32.62
N CYS A 379 14.78 36.46 31.65
CA CYS A 379 14.26 37.09 30.44
C CYS A 379 12.90 37.77 30.64
N ASN A 380 12.76 38.98 30.09
CA ASN A 380 11.49 39.70 29.99
C ASN A 380 10.81 39.31 28.65
N TYR A 381 9.56 38.84 28.72
CA TYR A 381 8.78 38.41 27.55
C TYR A 381 7.53 39.27 27.40
N ASP A 382 7.06 39.42 26.15
CA ASP A 382 5.77 40.03 25.85
C ASP A 382 4.67 39.16 26.46
N SER A 383 3.73 39.78 27.18
CA SER A 383 2.60 39.06 27.76
C SER A 383 1.73 38.38 26.71
N CYS A 384 1.92 38.68 25.42
CA CYS A 384 1.24 38.06 24.28
C CYS A 384 2.07 37.04 23.49
N ALA A 385 3.26 36.68 23.98
CA ALA A 385 4.12 35.67 23.37
C ALA A 385 3.80 34.25 23.88
N CYS A 386 4.22 33.25 23.10
CA CYS A 386 4.09 31.85 23.47
C CYS A 386 4.91 31.52 24.73
N THR A 387 4.32 30.81 25.68
CA THR A 387 5.01 30.38 26.91
C THR A 387 5.78 29.07 26.70
N VAL A 388 5.38 28.25 25.73
CA VAL A 388 6.01 26.98 25.36
C VAL A 388 6.04 26.86 23.83
N ALA A 389 7.09 26.25 23.29
CA ALA A 389 7.18 25.89 21.87
C ALA A 389 6.18 24.79 21.51
N GLY A 390 5.64 24.81 20.29
CA GLY A 390 4.65 23.85 19.79
C GLY A 390 3.28 24.47 19.47
N ASP A 391 2.30 23.62 19.19
CA ASP A 391 0.97 24.08 18.82
C ASP A 391 0.08 24.31 20.06
N THR A 392 -0.72 25.38 20.03
CA THR A 392 -1.69 25.71 21.08
C THR A 392 -2.99 26.24 20.50
N CYS A 393 -4.11 26.05 21.20
CA CYS A 393 -5.34 26.75 20.87
C CYS A 393 -5.27 28.24 21.26
N GLY A 394 -5.91 29.12 20.49
CA GLY A 394 -5.98 30.55 20.78
C GLY A 394 -6.64 30.86 22.12
N SER A 395 -7.52 29.99 22.59
CA SER A 395 -8.11 30.05 23.94
C SER A 395 -7.09 29.85 25.08
N SER A 396 -5.95 29.22 24.80
CA SER A 396 -4.85 29.02 25.75
C SER A 396 -3.82 30.16 25.72
N LEU A 397 -3.97 31.09 24.77
CA LEU A 397 -3.18 32.32 24.72
C LEU A 397 -3.88 33.43 25.51
N PRO A 398 -3.15 34.42 26.05
CA PRO A 398 -3.74 35.45 26.90
C PRO A 398 -4.81 36.27 26.17
N ALA A 399 -6.01 36.33 26.76
CA ALA A 399 -7.18 36.95 26.13
C ALA A 399 -7.00 38.44 25.80
N SER A 400 -6.07 39.13 26.49
CA SER A 400 -5.72 40.54 26.22
C SER A 400 -5.09 40.77 24.85
N CYS A 401 -4.67 39.71 24.16
CA CYS A 401 -3.88 39.77 22.93
C CYS A 401 -4.70 39.64 21.65
N GLY A 402 -6.02 39.40 21.76
CA GLY A 402 -6.95 39.40 20.62
C GLY A 402 -6.85 38.20 19.67
N TYR A 403 -6.23 37.09 20.10
CA TYR A 403 -6.21 35.83 19.35
C TYR A 403 -7.62 35.20 19.31
N ILE A 404 -7.95 34.55 18.19
CA ILE A 404 -9.25 33.92 17.99
C ILE A 404 -9.25 32.59 18.75
N SER A 405 -10.24 32.39 19.63
CA SER A 405 -10.32 31.20 20.51
C SER A 405 -10.34 29.88 19.74
N ASP A 406 -11.03 29.86 18.60
CA ASP A 406 -11.28 28.68 17.76
C ASP A 406 -10.27 28.57 16.62
N THR A 407 -9.00 28.79 16.94
CA THR A 407 -7.89 28.72 15.97
C THR A 407 -6.70 28.07 16.64
N VAL A 408 -6.08 27.12 15.93
CA VAL A 408 -4.79 26.52 16.32
C VAL A 408 -3.68 27.47 15.86
N TYR A 409 -2.83 27.85 16.81
CA TYR A 409 -1.62 28.62 16.60
C TYR A 409 -0.40 27.73 16.78
N THR A 410 0.67 28.01 16.04
CA THR A 410 1.96 27.37 16.21
C THR A 410 2.99 28.36 16.75
N CYS A 411 3.79 27.88 17.69
CA CYS A 411 4.83 28.64 18.35
C CYS A 411 6.18 28.01 18.01
N ALA A 412 7.01 28.71 17.25
CA ALA A 412 8.34 28.22 16.88
C ALA A 412 9.20 27.96 18.12
N ASP A 413 9.17 28.85 19.11
CA ASP A 413 9.93 28.78 20.36
C ASP A 413 9.18 29.47 21.52
N THR A 414 9.61 29.23 22.77
CA THR A 414 9.17 30.03 23.93
C THR A 414 9.57 31.50 23.73
N GLY A 415 8.59 32.42 23.79
CA GLY A 415 8.76 33.86 23.53
C GLY A 415 8.46 34.27 22.09
N ALA A 416 8.17 33.33 21.18
CA ALA A 416 7.75 33.64 19.81
C ALA A 416 6.34 34.24 19.76
N THR A 417 6.04 34.97 18.67
CA THR A 417 4.65 35.38 18.39
C THR A 417 3.90 34.18 17.84
N PRO A 418 2.73 33.82 18.38
CA PRO A 418 1.89 32.76 17.84
C PRO A 418 1.50 33.06 16.39
N GLU A 419 1.76 32.11 15.48
CA GLU A 419 1.36 32.19 14.08
C GLU A 419 0.16 31.29 13.83
N THR A 420 -0.83 31.77 13.08
CA THR A 420 -2.04 30.98 12.76
C THR A 420 -1.66 29.75 11.95
N LYS A 421 -1.90 28.56 12.49
CA LYS A 421 -1.68 27.28 11.79
C LYS A 421 -2.96 26.79 11.12
N LEU A 422 -4.09 26.83 11.82
CA LEU A 422 -5.37 26.34 11.33
C LEU A 422 -6.55 27.05 12.02
N GLY A 423 -7.41 27.71 11.24
CA GLY A 423 -8.70 28.22 11.74
C GLY A 423 -9.76 27.13 11.72
N CYS A 424 -10.50 26.95 12.82
CA CYS A 424 -11.59 25.98 12.88
C CYS A 424 -12.83 26.48 12.13
N ASN A 425 -13.57 25.59 11.48
CA ASN A 425 -14.76 25.95 10.71
C ASN A 425 -15.91 26.36 11.65
N THR A 426 -16.93 27.03 11.10
CA THR A 426 -18.13 27.43 11.85
C THR A 426 -18.82 26.20 12.46
N GLY A 427 -18.78 26.07 13.80
CA GLY A 427 -19.32 24.93 14.55
C GLY A 427 -18.25 23.99 15.16
N GLU A 428 -16.97 24.23 14.90
CA GLU A 428 -15.84 23.53 15.51
C GLU A 428 -15.16 24.41 16.56
N ALA A 429 -14.77 23.81 17.69
CA ALA A 429 -13.97 24.47 18.71
C ALA A 429 -12.54 23.94 18.68
N CYS A 430 -11.56 24.80 18.92
CA CYS A 430 -10.19 24.35 19.14
C CYS A 430 -10.11 23.73 20.54
N THR A 431 -9.78 22.43 20.63
CA THR A 431 -9.57 21.76 21.92
C THR A 431 -8.11 21.38 22.08
N GLN A 432 -7.56 21.62 23.29
CA GLN A 432 -6.19 21.26 23.64
C GLN A 432 -6.18 19.82 24.18
N ALA A 433 -5.74 18.84 23.39
CA ALA A 433 -5.61 17.44 23.80
C ALA A 433 -4.15 17.04 24.05
N ALA A 434 -3.94 15.90 24.73
CA ALA A 434 -2.60 15.35 24.97
C ALA A 434 -1.85 14.97 23.67
N ALA A 435 -2.59 14.71 22.59
CA ALA A 435 -2.04 14.47 21.26
C ALA A 435 -1.74 15.75 20.45
N GLY A 436 -2.03 16.93 21.02
CA GLY A 436 -1.92 18.24 20.36
C GLY A 436 -3.29 18.93 20.21
N PRO A 437 -3.31 20.24 19.90
CA PRO A 437 -4.54 20.99 19.66
C PRO A 437 -5.16 20.64 18.31
N SER A 438 -6.48 20.45 18.27
CA SER A 438 -7.24 20.15 17.05
C SER A 438 -8.59 20.84 17.02
N CYS A 439 -9.06 21.15 15.81
CA CYS A 439 -10.44 21.60 15.60
C CYS A 439 -11.38 20.41 15.77
N THR A 440 -12.31 20.53 16.71
CA THR A 440 -13.20 19.44 17.12
C THR A 440 -14.62 19.96 17.13
N SER A 441 -15.50 19.33 16.35
CA SER A 441 -16.93 19.53 16.48
C SER A 441 -17.41 18.94 17.81
N SER A 442 -18.31 19.64 18.52
CA SER A 442 -18.95 19.15 19.75
C SER A 442 -19.74 17.85 19.57
N ASP A 443 -19.94 17.41 18.33
CA ASP A 443 -20.61 16.15 18.01
C ASP A 443 -19.65 14.94 17.95
N CYS A 444 -18.34 15.16 18.08
CA CYS A 444 -17.32 14.11 18.01
C CYS A 444 -16.74 13.71 19.38
N ILE A 445 -17.32 14.22 20.47
CA ILE A 445 -16.99 13.77 21.83
C ILE A 445 -17.91 12.63 22.26
N CYS A 446 -17.38 11.77 23.11
CA CYS A 446 -18.15 10.71 23.73
C CYS A 446 -19.23 11.29 24.65
N LYS A 447 -20.48 10.82 24.49
CA LYS A 447 -21.63 11.26 25.30
C LYS A 447 -21.88 10.36 26.52
N ASP A 448 -21.16 9.25 26.59
CA ASP A 448 -21.24 8.24 27.63
C ASP A 448 -19.89 7.51 27.76
N ASN A 449 -19.74 6.81 28.90
CA ASN A 449 -18.60 5.93 29.13
C ASN A 449 -18.89 4.57 28.50
N GLY A 450 -17.97 4.03 27.69
CA GLY A 450 -18.21 2.78 27.00
C GLY A 450 -17.18 2.48 25.92
N SER A 451 -17.44 1.42 25.16
CA SER A 451 -16.70 1.10 23.95
C SER A 451 -17.67 1.22 22.78
N HIS A 452 -17.32 2.04 21.79
CA HIS A 452 -18.19 2.37 20.66
C HIS A 452 -17.47 2.15 19.34
N CYS A 453 -18.20 1.69 18.33
CA CYS A 453 -17.67 1.60 16.98
C CYS A 453 -17.49 2.99 16.36
N GLY A 454 -16.44 3.20 15.56
CA GLY A 454 -16.25 4.47 14.86
C GLY A 454 -17.45 4.87 13.99
N SER A 455 -18.23 3.89 13.52
CA SER A 455 -19.48 4.11 12.78
C SER A 455 -20.64 4.69 13.60
N THR A 456 -20.58 4.70 14.93
CA THR A 456 -21.61 5.34 15.77
C THR A 456 -21.42 6.86 15.87
N PHE A 457 -20.27 7.37 15.43
CA PHE A 457 -19.98 8.79 15.34
C PHE A 457 -20.34 9.33 13.96
N LEU A 458 -20.55 10.65 13.86
CA LEU A 458 -20.82 11.29 12.58
C LEU A 458 -19.60 11.16 11.64
N ASP A 459 -19.85 11.05 10.34
CA ASP A 459 -18.79 10.96 9.32
C ASP A 459 -17.79 12.12 9.39
N ALA A 460 -18.24 13.30 9.84
CA ALA A 460 -17.39 14.48 10.05
C ALA A 460 -16.29 14.27 11.11
N CYS A 461 -16.42 13.28 12.00
CA CYS A 461 -15.43 12.96 13.01
C CYS A 461 -14.21 12.21 12.46
N ASN A 462 -14.23 11.78 11.19
CA ASN A 462 -13.13 11.07 10.51
C ASN A 462 -12.61 9.84 11.28
N LEU A 463 -13.47 9.19 12.07
CA LEU A 463 -13.11 7.96 12.77
C LEU A 463 -13.21 6.76 11.81
N GLN A 464 -12.35 5.77 12.00
CA GLN A 464 -12.39 4.54 11.23
C GLN A 464 -13.66 3.78 11.60
N LYS A 465 -14.60 3.68 10.65
CA LYS A 465 -15.92 3.06 10.88
C LYS A 465 -15.83 1.64 11.44
N ASN A 466 -14.77 0.91 11.11
CA ASN A 466 -14.57 -0.48 11.51
C ASN A 466 -13.64 -0.67 12.73
N SER A 467 -13.46 0.36 13.55
CA SER A 467 -12.59 0.29 14.73
C SER A 467 -13.38 0.54 15.99
N LEU A 468 -12.97 -0.10 17.08
CA LEU A 468 -13.54 0.04 18.41
C LEU A 468 -12.78 1.13 19.19
N TYR A 469 -13.52 2.09 19.70
CA TYR A 469 -13.03 3.23 20.46
C TYR A 469 -13.47 3.14 21.91
N LYS A 470 -12.57 3.42 22.86
CA LYS A 470 -12.93 3.66 24.25
C LYS A 470 -13.35 5.09 24.42
N CYS A 471 -14.52 5.25 25.03
CA CYS A 471 -15.09 6.52 25.38
C CYS A 471 -15.08 6.73 26.88
N THR A 472 -14.66 7.93 27.27
CA THR A 472 -14.97 8.52 28.57
C THR A 472 -15.86 9.74 28.32
N ASP A 473 -16.95 9.88 29.06
CA ASP A 473 -17.93 10.97 28.89
C ASP A 473 -17.23 12.34 28.85
N GLY A 474 -17.55 13.13 27.83
CA GLY A 474 -16.97 14.45 27.57
C GLY A 474 -15.56 14.46 26.98
N SER A 475 -14.96 13.29 26.69
CA SER A 475 -13.64 13.18 26.06
C SER A 475 -13.70 12.74 24.60
N LEU A 476 -12.57 12.84 23.89
CA LEU A 476 -12.46 12.31 22.53
C LEU A 476 -12.36 10.78 22.54
N PRO A 477 -12.98 10.09 21.56
CA PRO A 477 -12.87 8.64 21.43
C PRO A 477 -11.42 8.23 21.18
N ILE A 478 -10.90 7.29 21.98
CA ILE A 478 -9.54 6.76 21.82
C ILE A 478 -9.66 5.38 21.17
N MET A 479 -9.06 5.20 19.99
CA MET A 479 -9.06 3.91 19.30
C MET A 479 -8.34 2.87 20.17
N VAL A 480 -9.03 1.78 20.51
CA VAL A 480 -8.45 0.66 21.28
C VAL A 480 -8.07 -0.48 20.36
N LYS A 481 -8.91 -0.75 19.36
CA LYS A 481 -8.74 -1.91 18.49
C LYS A 481 -9.28 -1.62 17.10
N ASP A 482 -8.47 -1.83 16.09
CA ASP A 482 -8.94 -1.97 14.72
C ASP A 482 -9.51 -3.39 14.54
N CYS A 483 -10.75 -3.51 14.04
CA CYS A 483 -11.36 -4.82 13.83
C CYS A 483 -10.85 -5.50 12.54
N GLY A 484 -10.03 -4.83 11.72
CA GLY A 484 -9.40 -5.42 10.53
C GLY A 484 -10.44 -5.84 9.48
N THR A 485 -10.46 -7.12 9.11
CA THR A 485 -11.48 -7.69 8.21
C THR A 485 -12.79 -8.03 8.93
N GLY A 486 -12.81 -8.03 10.27
CA GLY A 486 -14.04 -8.20 11.05
C GLY A 486 -15.00 -7.01 10.89
N THR A 487 -16.15 -7.04 11.58
CA THR A 487 -17.05 -5.88 11.65
C THR A 487 -17.13 -5.39 13.09
N CYS A 488 -16.91 -4.11 13.32
CA CYS A 488 -17.29 -3.50 14.58
C CYS A 488 -18.83 -3.47 14.67
N SER A 489 -19.40 -4.29 15.54
CA SER A 489 -20.84 -4.36 15.70
C SER A 489 -21.27 -3.44 16.82
N ALA A 490 -21.95 -2.37 16.45
CA ALA A 490 -22.64 -1.55 17.41
C ALA A 490 -23.73 -2.40 18.07
N ASN A 491 -23.77 -2.46 19.40
CA ASN A 491 -24.78 -3.17 20.18
C ASN A 491 -26.11 -2.38 20.15
N VAL A 492 -26.62 -2.18 18.93
CA VAL A 492 -27.86 -1.48 18.67
C VAL A 492 -28.98 -2.49 18.82
N ILE A 493 -29.64 -2.49 19.98
CA ILE A 493 -30.99 -3.04 20.09
C ILE A 493 -31.87 -2.19 19.18
N THR A 494 -32.09 -2.66 17.95
CA THR A 494 -33.01 -2.04 16.99
C THR A 494 -34.43 -2.07 17.55
N GLY A 495 -34.96 -0.93 18.01
CA GLY A 495 -36.39 -0.86 18.37
C GLY A 495 -36.86 0.33 19.22
N THR A 496 -36.00 1.05 19.93
CA THR A 496 -36.45 2.17 20.77
C THR A 496 -35.46 3.32 20.76
N ALA A 497 -35.94 4.51 20.39
CA ALA A 497 -35.19 5.77 20.32
C ALA A 497 -34.81 6.35 21.70
N VAL A 498 -34.47 5.49 22.66
CA VAL A 498 -33.95 5.86 23.98
C VAL A 498 -32.68 5.07 24.20
N PHE A 499 -31.54 5.69 23.91
CA PHE A 499 -30.21 5.17 24.19
C PHE A 499 -30.11 4.79 25.66
N ARG A 500 -30.15 3.48 25.95
CA ARG A 500 -29.58 2.89 27.16
C ARG A 500 -28.63 1.80 26.71
N ALA A 501 -27.44 2.21 26.29
CA ALA A 501 -26.31 1.33 26.09
C ALA A 501 -25.97 0.69 27.45
N THR A 502 -26.19 -0.61 27.58
CA THR A 502 -25.68 -1.39 28.72
C THR A 502 -24.74 -2.51 28.28
N ALA A 503 -24.47 -2.62 26.98
CA ALA A 503 -23.50 -3.56 26.43
C ALA A 503 -22.50 -2.81 25.53
N ASP A 504 -21.21 -2.95 25.83
CA ASP A 504 -20.11 -2.41 25.03
C ASP A 504 -20.18 -2.93 23.58
N ASP A 505 -19.80 -2.10 22.60
CA ASP A 505 -19.58 -2.55 21.23
C ASP A 505 -18.37 -3.50 21.19
N THR A 506 -18.39 -4.46 20.25
CA THR A 506 -17.32 -5.46 20.13
C THR A 506 -16.94 -5.69 18.67
N CYS A 507 -15.66 -6.04 18.44
CA CYS A 507 -15.22 -6.53 17.14
C CYS A 507 -15.71 -7.98 16.98
N ILE A 508 -16.60 -8.19 16.01
CA ILE A 508 -17.05 -9.52 15.61
C ILE A 508 -16.22 -9.95 14.40
N ASP A 509 -15.66 -11.16 14.45
CA ASP A 509 -14.97 -11.74 13.31
C ASP A 509 -15.93 -11.89 12.12
N GLN A 510 -15.47 -11.68 10.90
CA GLN A 510 -16.30 -11.80 9.69
C GLN A 510 -16.89 -13.20 9.48
N CYS A 511 -16.26 -14.21 10.09
CA CYS A 511 -16.68 -15.60 10.09
C CYS A 511 -17.50 -15.98 11.32
N ALA A 512 -17.79 -15.03 12.21
CA ALA A 512 -18.57 -15.22 13.42
C ALA A 512 -19.99 -14.66 13.30
N CYS A 513 -20.86 -15.16 14.16
CA CYS A 513 -22.28 -14.84 14.10
C CYS A 513 -22.61 -13.47 14.66
N LYS A 514 -23.52 -12.77 14.00
CA LYS A 514 -24.00 -11.44 14.41
C LYS A 514 -25.19 -11.50 15.35
N GLU A 515 -25.95 -12.59 15.34
CA GLU A 515 -27.13 -12.81 16.18
C GLU A 515 -27.04 -14.18 16.86
N ALA A 516 -27.33 -14.23 18.15
CA ALA A 516 -27.35 -15.48 18.91
C ALA A 516 -28.62 -16.28 18.60
N ASN A 517 -28.49 -17.60 18.41
CA ASN A 517 -29.61 -18.53 18.21
C ASN A 517 -30.50 -18.25 16.98
N VAL A 518 -30.01 -17.51 15.99
CA VAL A 518 -30.71 -17.28 14.72
C VAL A 518 -30.01 -18.10 13.61
N PRO A 519 -30.70 -19.09 13.01
CA PRO A 519 -30.19 -19.80 11.86
C PRO A 519 -29.87 -18.85 10.70
N VAL A 520 -28.70 -19.00 10.11
CA VAL A 520 -28.21 -18.12 9.04
C VAL A 520 -27.55 -18.95 7.94
N CYS A 521 -27.79 -18.60 6.69
CA CYS A 521 -27.14 -19.24 5.56
C CYS A 521 -25.64 -18.98 5.59
N ALA A 522 -24.84 -20.01 5.31
CA ALA A 522 -23.40 -19.89 5.15
C ALA A 522 -23.00 -18.82 4.10
N SER A 523 -23.84 -18.60 3.09
CA SER A 523 -23.67 -17.53 2.09
C SER A 523 -23.81 -16.11 2.63
N ALA A 524 -24.23 -15.93 3.89
CA ALA A 524 -24.24 -14.63 4.57
C ALA A 524 -22.87 -14.23 5.14
N PHE A 525 -21.94 -15.19 5.27
CA PHE A 525 -20.57 -14.96 5.70
C PHE A 525 -19.68 -14.68 4.50
N ASP A 526 -18.51 -14.10 4.76
CA ASP A 526 -17.52 -13.87 3.71
C ASP A 526 -17.00 -15.21 3.16
N SER A 527 -16.76 -15.26 1.85
CA SER A 527 -16.19 -16.41 1.15
C SER A 527 -14.89 -16.94 1.76
N VAL A 528 -14.10 -16.07 2.41
CA VAL A 528 -12.84 -16.45 3.09
C VAL A 528 -13.05 -17.42 4.26
N CYS A 529 -14.27 -17.50 4.80
CA CYS A 529 -14.62 -18.40 5.90
C CYS A 529 -14.73 -19.87 5.48
N ASN A 530 -14.75 -20.17 4.17
CA ASN A 530 -14.84 -21.52 3.60
C ASN A 530 -16.03 -22.35 4.11
N TYR A 531 -17.14 -21.69 4.45
CA TYR A 531 -18.40 -22.38 4.74
C TYR A 531 -19.07 -22.84 3.44
N GLY A 532 -19.73 -24.00 3.47
CA GLY A 532 -20.43 -24.51 2.29
C GLY A 532 -21.63 -23.62 1.98
N ASP A 533 -21.71 -23.07 0.77
CA ASP A 533 -22.76 -22.15 0.30
C ASP A 533 -24.21 -22.61 0.51
N ARG A 534 -24.43 -23.94 0.61
CA ARG A 534 -25.72 -24.58 0.89
C ARG A 534 -25.93 -24.97 2.35
N GLN A 535 -25.10 -24.52 3.27
CA GLN A 535 -25.24 -24.86 4.69
C GLN A 535 -26.11 -23.82 5.41
N LEU A 536 -27.03 -24.31 6.23
CA LEU A 536 -27.70 -23.50 7.24
C LEU A 536 -26.91 -23.64 8.53
N MET A 537 -26.47 -22.51 9.07
CA MET A 537 -25.60 -22.43 10.22
C MET A 537 -26.36 -21.98 11.46
N THR A 538 -25.88 -22.33 12.65
CA THR A 538 -26.41 -21.85 13.93
C THR A 538 -25.29 -21.48 14.90
N CYS A 539 -25.61 -20.62 15.86
CA CYS A 539 -24.66 -19.95 16.72
C CYS A 539 -25.19 -19.91 18.15
N GLY A 540 -24.36 -20.26 19.13
CA GLY A 540 -24.74 -20.21 20.55
C GLY A 540 -24.90 -18.78 21.06
N GLY A 541 -23.92 -17.93 20.75
CA GLY A 541 -23.85 -16.52 21.07
C GLY A 541 -23.41 -15.63 19.91
N VAL A 542 -23.52 -14.32 20.10
CA VAL A 542 -22.93 -13.33 19.19
C VAL A 542 -21.41 -13.40 19.30
N GLY A 543 -20.71 -13.45 18.17
CA GLY A 543 -19.26 -13.61 18.12
C GLY A 543 -18.76 -15.06 18.09
N ASP A 544 -19.64 -16.05 18.24
CA ASP A 544 -19.27 -17.45 18.10
C ASP A 544 -19.02 -17.84 16.64
N VAL A 545 -18.11 -18.80 16.43
CA VAL A 545 -17.95 -19.47 15.15
C VAL A 545 -19.20 -20.33 14.89
N PRO A 546 -19.91 -20.14 13.77
CA PRO A 546 -21.10 -20.91 13.44
C PRO A 546 -20.81 -22.41 13.31
N THR A 547 -21.78 -23.23 13.70
CA THR A 547 -21.78 -24.66 13.44
C THR A 547 -22.87 -25.00 12.43
N VAL A 548 -22.65 -26.03 11.61
CA VAL A 548 -23.63 -26.47 10.62
C VAL A 548 -24.86 -27.03 11.34
N LEU A 549 -26.01 -26.37 11.17
CA LEU A 549 -27.30 -26.82 11.67
C LEU A 549 -27.94 -27.82 10.70
N ASP A 550 -27.90 -27.52 9.40
CA ASP A 550 -28.46 -28.38 8.35
C ASP A 550 -27.71 -28.18 7.02
N ASN A 551 -27.70 -29.20 6.16
CA ASN A 551 -27.18 -29.09 4.80
C ASN A 551 -28.37 -28.99 3.84
N CYS A 552 -28.58 -27.82 3.25
CA CYS A 552 -29.64 -27.64 2.28
C CYS A 552 -29.28 -28.36 0.97
N THR A 553 -30.25 -29.07 0.40
CA THR A 553 -30.03 -29.84 -0.83
C THR A 553 -30.07 -28.96 -2.06
N LEU A 554 -31.00 -27.99 -2.10
CA LEU A 554 -31.17 -27.09 -3.23
C LEU A 554 -30.45 -25.76 -2.97
N SER A 555 -30.90 -25.03 -1.96
CA SER A 555 -30.35 -23.72 -1.60
C SER A 555 -30.69 -23.35 -0.16
N CYS A 556 -29.86 -22.52 0.44
CA CYS A 556 -30.21 -21.79 1.66
C CYS A 556 -30.72 -20.40 1.27
N THR A 557 -31.93 -20.03 1.69
CA THR A 557 -32.57 -18.77 1.31
C THR A 557 -32.50 -17.77 2.45
N ARG A 558 -31.88 -16.61 2.18
CA ARG A 558 -31.81 -15.49 3.13
C ARG A 558 -33.13 -14.76 3.23
N GLN A 559 -33.61 -14.50 4.44
CA GLN A 559 -34.85 -13.76 4.66
C GLN A 559 -34.81 -12.92 5.95
N PRO A 560 -35.72 -11.95 6.13
CA PRO A 560 -35.85 -11.26 7.41
C PRO A 560 -36.21 -12.25 8.53
N GLY A 561 -35.29 -12.45 9.49
CA GLY A 561 -35.41 -13.45 10.55
C GLY A 561 -34.54 -14.70 10.29
N PRO A 562 -34.92 -15.88 10.81
CA PRO A 562 -34.20 -17.13 10.57
C PRO A 562 -34.17 -17.48 9.09
N ASP A 563 -32.97 -17.74 8.57
CA ASP A 563 -32.82 -18.28 7.22
C ASP A 563 -33.36 -19.70 7.13
N ILE A 564 -33.78 -20.11 5.94
CA ILE A 564 -34.41 -21.41 5.73
C ILE A 564 -33.70 -22.23 4.66
N CYS A 565 -33.52 -23.52 4.94
CA CYS A 565 -33.14 -24.47 3.92
C CYS A 565 -34.33 -24.77 3.00
N THR A 566 -34.12 -24.59 1.71
CA THR A 566 -35.02 -25.13 0.69
C THR A 566 -34.59 -26.56 0.40
N VAL A 567 -35.45 -27.51 0.79
CA VAL A 567 -35.24 -28.93 0.47
C VAL A 567 -35.64 -29.15 -0.99
N ASP A 568 -34.85 -29.93 -1.69
CA ASP A 568 -35.07 -30.32 -3.07
C ASP A 568 -36.26 -31.29 -3.06
N PRO A 569 -37.33 -31.01 -3.82
CA PRO A 569 -38.47 -31.93 -3.90
C PRO A 569 -38.08 -33.33 -4.42
N CYS A 570 -36.90 -33.48 -5.01
CA CYS A 570 -36.30 -34.71 -5.49
C CYS A 570 -35.38 -35.40 -4.47
N ALA A 571 -35.22 -34.84 -3.27
CA ALA A 571 -34.46 -35.46 -2.19
C ALA A 571 -35.32 -36.46 -1.40
N CYS A 572 -34.67 -37.43 -0.77
CA CYS A 572 -35.34 -38.48 -0.01
C CYS A 572 -35.94 -37.95 1.29
N THR A 573 -37.07 -38.50 1.73
CA THR A 573 -37.67 -38.15 3.03
C THR A 573 -37.12 -38.97 4.19
N LYS A 574 -36.52 -40.12 3.90
CA LYS A 574 -35.91 -41.07 4.85
C LYS A 574 -34.64 -41.68 4.25
N ALA A 575 -33.71 -42.12 5.09
CA ALA A 575 -32.58 -42.94 4.67
C ALA A 575 -33.05 -44.33 4.23
N GLY A 576 -32.31 -44.98 3.32
CA GLY A 576 -32.58 -46.33 2.83
C GLY A 576 -33.01 -46.41 1.36
N ASP A 577 -33.43 -47.60 0.93
CA ASP A 577 -33.83 -47.84 -0.45
C ASP A 577 -35.27 -47.35 -0.71
N THR A 578 -35.47 -46.67 -1.84
CA THR A 578 -36.78 -46.19 -2.30
C THR A 578 -36.99 -46.40 -3.81
N CYS A 579 -38.22 -46.32 -4.30
CA CYS A 579 -38.52 -46.42 -5.72
C CYS A 579 -38.52 -45.06 -6.41
N GLY A 580 -38.05 -45.01 -7.65
CA GLY A 580 -38.07 -43.78 -8.47
C GLY A 580 -39.46 -43.18 -8.64
N SER A 581 -40.50 -44.00 -8.54
CA SER A 581 -41.92 -43.62 -8.62
C SER A 581 -42.44 -42.81 -7.42
N ILE A 582 -41.71 -42.77 -6.29
CA ILE A 582 -42.10 -41.99 -5.10
C ILE A 582 -41.80 -40.50 -5.29
N PHE A 583 -40.85 -40.17 -6.15
CA PHE A 583 -40.46 -38.78 -6.39
C PHE A 583 -41.39 -38.11 -7.40
N PRO A 584 -41.56 -36.78 -7.32
CA PRO A 584 -42.30 -36.02 -8.32
C PRO A 584 -41.77 -36.23 -9.74
N ASP A 585 -42.65 -36.22 -10.74
CA ASP A 585 -42.28 -36.38 -12.15
C ASP A 585 -41.26 -35.33 -12.65
N THR A 586 -41.23 -34.16 -12.01
CA THR A 586 -40.25 -33.09 -12.29
C THR A 586 -38.81 -33.50 -12.03
N CYS A 587 -38.58 -34.56 -11.25
CA CYS A 587 -37.26 -35.06 -10.89
C CYS A 587 -36.64 -35.95 -11.98
N ASN A 588 -37.43 -36.40 -12.95
CA ASN A 588 -36.98 -37.27 -14.05
C ASN A 588 -36.28 -38.58 -13.60
N TYR A 589 -36.52 -39.04 -12.38
CA TYR A 589 -36.05 -40.36 -11.97
C TYR A 589 -36.83 -41.45 -12.70
N GLU A 590 -36.13 -42.49 -13.14
CA GLU A 590 -36.77 -43.63 -13.79
C GLU A 590 -37.70 -44.33 -12.79
N LYS A 591 -39.02 -44.29 -13.07
CA LYS A 591 -40.07 -44.77 -12.15
C LYS A 591 -39.89 -46.23 -11.73
N ASN A 592 -39.29 -47.04 -12.61
CA ASN A 592 -39.05 -48.47 -12.39
C ASN A 592 -37.61 -48.79 -11.95
N SER A 593 -36.93 -47.83 -11.33
CA SER A 593 -35.60 -48.03 -10.75
C SER A 593 -35.66 -47.96 -9.23
N ARG A 594 -34.82 -48.76 -8.56
CA ARG A 594 -34.57 -48.64 -7.12
C ARG A 594 -33.42 -47.67 -6.90
N TYR A 595 -33.65 -46.74 -5.99
CA TYR A 595 -32.68 -45.76 -5.52
C TYR A 595 -32.33 -46.03 -4.06
N THR A 596 -31.20 -45.50 -3.60
CA THR A 596 -30.79 -45.55 -2.20
C THR A 596 -30.39 -44.17 -1.72
N CYS A 597 -30.77 -43.85 -0.50
CA CYS A 597 -30.55 -42.56 0.13
C CYS A 597 -29.67 -42.77 1.34
N SER A 598 -28.52 -42.09 1.39
CA SER A 598 -27.59 -42.19 2.52
C SER A 598 -28.19 -41.64 3.81
N ASP A 599 -29.05 -40.62 3.69
CA ASP A 599 -29.71 -39.96 4.82
C ASP A 599 -31.06 -39.37 4.40
N ALA A 600 -31.84 -38.92 5.39
CA ALA A 600 -32.98 -38.06 5.11
C ALA A 600 -32.49 -36.76 4.44
N LYS A 601 -33.20 -36.30 3.41
CA LYS A 601 -32.84 -35.20 2.52
C LYS A 601 -31.62 -35.48 1.62
N ALA A 602 -31.06 -36.68 1.54
CA ALA A 602 -30.04 -36.94 0.51
C ALA A 602 -30.67 -36.98 -0.89
N LEU A 603 -29.92 -36.62 -1.94
CA LEU A 603 -30.33 -36.93 -3.30
C LEU A 603 -30.21 -38.46 -3.52
N PRO A 604 -31.24 -39.11 -4.08
CA PRO A 604 -31.25 -40.55 -4.30
C PRO A 604 -30.17 -40.97 -5.32
N ALA A 605 -29.32 -41.93 -4.95
CA ALA A 605 -28.40 -42.57 -5.88
C ALA A 605 -29.09 -43.77 -6.54
N ASN A 606 -29.07 -43.86 -7.88
CA ASN A 606 -29.62 -45.03 -8.57
C ASN A 606 -28.83 -46.27 -8.16
N LYS A 607 -29.54 -47.26 -7.61
CA LYS A 607 -28.95 -48.51 -7.14
C LYS A 607 -29.04 -49.58 -8.22
N VAL A 608 -30.22 -49.75 -8.81
CA VAL A 608 -30.46 -50.72 -9.89
C VAL A 608 -31.78 -50.42 -10.60
N ALA A 609 -31.79 -50.52 -11.94
CA ALA A 609 -33.03 -50.56 -12.70
C ALA A 609 -33.69 -51.92 -12.58
N CYS A 610 -34.99 -51.95 -12.26
CA CYS A 610 -35.73 -53.21 -12.26
C CYS A 610 -35.82 -53.75 -13.69
N ALA A 611 -35.82 -55.08 -13.85
CA ALA A 611 -35.99 -55.66 -15.18
C ALA A 611 -37.32 -55.21 -15.79
N SER A 612 -37.45 -55.25 -17.13
CA SER A 612 -38.71 -54.86 -17.80
C SER A 612 -39.91 -55.73 -17.41
N THR A 613 -39.67 -56.90 -16.82
CA THR A 613 -40.66 -57.83 -16.26
C THR A 613 -40.86 -57.65 -14.75
N GLU A 614 -40.28 -56.62 -14.15
CA GLU A 614 -40.35 -56.33 -12.73
C GLU A 614 -40.88 -54.90 -12.52
N THR A 615 -41.53 -54.67 -11.39
CA THR A 615 -41.98 -53.36 -10.92
C THR A 615 -41.29 -53.05 -9.60
N CYS A 616 -40.72 -51.85 -9.46
CA CYS A 616 -40.23 -51.38 -8.17
C CYS A 616 -41.40 -51.14 -7.21
N GLN A 617 -41.38 -51.74 -6.03
CA GLN A 617 -42.34 -51.49 -4.96
C GLN A 617 -41.67 -51.10 -3.64
N GLU A 618 -42.33 -50.23 -2.87
CA GLU A 618 -41.97 -49.88 -1.49
C GLU A 618 -42.53 -50.91 -0.51
N ALA A 619 -41.68 -51.47 0.36
CA ALA A 619 -42.09 -52.13 1.59
C ALA A 619 -41.66 -51.30 2.82
N PRO A 620 -42.21 -51.61 4.00
CA PRO A 620 -41.73 -51.03 5.26
C PRO A 620 -40.21 -51.17 5.49
N THR A 621 -39.59 -52.20 4.90
CA THR A 621 -38.14 -52.47 5.00
C THR A 621 -37.31 -51.85 3.87
N GLY A 622 -37.92 -51.13 2.93
CA GLY A 622 -37.26 -50.48 1.79
C GLY A 622 -37.84 -50.91 0.43
N ALA A 623 -37.27 -50.38 -0.65
CA ALA A 623 -37.69 -50.71 -2.02
C ALA A 623 -37.01 -51.97 -2.59
N PHE A 624 -37.74 -52.69 -3.45
CA PHE A 624 -37.28 -53.90 -4.12
C PHE A 624 -38.00 -54.09 -5.46
N CYS A 625 -37.35 -54.78 -6.39
CA CYS A 625 -37.91 -55.13 -7.69
C CYS A 625 -38.68 -56.45 -7.56
N LEU A 626 -39.97 -56.42 -7.89
CA LEU A 626 -40.86 -57.58 -7.87
C LEU A 626 -41.27 -57.93 -9.30
N PRO A 627 -41.26 -59.20 -9.73
CA PRO A 627 -41.81 -59.57 -11.03
C PRO A 627 -43.27 -59.10 -11.16
N THR A 628 -43.65 -58.58 -12.33
CA THR A 628 -45.01 -58.08 -12.62
C THR A 628 -46.09 -59.13 -12.37
N ASP A 629 -45.71 -60.39 -12.49
CA ASP A 629 -46.56 -61.57 -12.34
C ASP A 629 -46.88 -61.85 -10.86
N CYS A 630 -46.19 -61.16 -9.95
CA CYS A 630 -46.35 -61.24 -8.50
C CYS A 630 -47.23 -60.12 -7.92
N VAL A 631 -47.80 -59.26 -8.77
CA VAL A 631 -48.67 -58.16 -8.36
C VAL A 631 -50.12 -58.59 -8.50
N CYS A 632 -50.93 -58.25 -7.51
CA CYS A 632 -52.33 -58.65 -7.52
C CYS A 632 -53.13 -57.87 -8.56
N LYS A 633 -53.95 -58.58 -9.34
CA LYS A 633 -54.72 -57.99 -10.45
C LYS A 633 -55.98 -57.26 -9.98
N ASP A 634 -56.54 -57.64 -8.84
CA ASP A 634 -57.79 -57.12 -8.31
C ASP A 634 -57.85 -57.24 -6.78
N ASP A 635 -58.79 -56.52 -6.16
CA ASP A 635 -58.99 -56.46 -4.70
C ASP A 635 -59.64 -57.75 -4.15
N HIS A 636 -58.91 -58.87 -4.18
CA HIS A 636 -59.36 -60.16 -3.66
C HIS A 636 -58.31 -60.83 -2.76
N ALA A 637 -58.70 -61.90 -2.07
CA ALA A 637 -57.75 -62.76 -1.37
C ALA A 637 -57.31 -63.90 -2.30
N TYR A 638 -56.00 -64.12 -2.41
CA TYR A 638 -55.42 -65.19 -3.24
C TYR A 638 -54.54 -66.08 -2.37
N CYS A 639 -54.53 -67.38 -2.65
CA CYS A 639 -53.50 -68.25 -2.07
C CYS A 639 -52.13 -67.91 -2.67
N GLY A 640 -51.05 -68.09 -1.91
CA GLY A 640 -49.69 -67.92 -2.44
C GLY A 640 -49.42 -68.80 -3.67
N SER A 641 -50.11 -69.94 -3.79
CA SER A 641 -50.04 -70.85 -4.94
C SER A 641 -50.60 -70.27 -6.25
N THR A 642 -51.37 -69.19 -6.18
CA THR A 642 -51.92 -68.51 -7.37
C THR A 642 -50.90 -67.59 -8.03
N PHE A 643 -49.78 -67.31 -7.36
CA PHE A 643 -48.68 -66.52 -7.89
C PHE A 643 -47.59 -67.44 -8.44
N ALA A 644 -46.77 -66.91 -9.36
CA ALA A 644 -45.64 -67.68 -9.90
C ALA A 644 -44.69 -68.10 -8.75
N PRO A 645 -44.06 -69.30 -8.80
CA PRO A 645 -43.13 -69.74 -7.75
C PRO A 645 -41.97 -68.76 -7.50
N SER A 646 -41.62 -67.96 -8.51
CA SER A 646 -40.63 -66.88 -8.44
C SER A 646 -41.02 -65.74 -7.49
N CYS A 647 -42.28 -65.65 -7.08
CA CYS A 647 -42.78 -64.62 -6.16
C CYS A 647 -42.43 -64.90 -4.69
N GLY A 648 -41.95 -66.11 -4.36
CA GLY A 648 -41.55 -66.47 -3.00
C GLY A 648 -42.69 -66.51 -1.97
N LEU A 649 -43.96 -66.45 -2.43
CA LEU A 649 -45.14 -66.54 -1.57
C LEU A 649 -45.39 -68.00 -1.17
N GLN A 650 -45.78 -68.22 0.09
CA GLN A 650 -46.02 -69.56 0.59
C GLN A 650 -47.31 -70.13 0.00
N ASN A 651 -47.23 -71.30 -0.63
CA ASN A 651 -48.34 -71.91 -1.37
C ASN A 651 -49.65 -72.05 -0.55
N ASN A 652 -49.55 -72.14 0.78
CA ASN A 652 -50.68 -72.36 1.69
C ASN A 652 -51.04 -71.13 2.55
N THR A 653 -50.58 -69.94 2.18
CA THR A 653 -50.95 -68.72 2.90
C THR A 653 -51.92 -67.89 2.06
N LEU A 654 -53.00 -67.41 2.70
CA LEU A 654 -53.94 -66.50 2.05
C LEU A 654 -53.36 -65.09 2.14
N TYR A 655 -53.20 -64.44 1.00
CA TYR A 655 -52.79 -63.06 0.93
C TYR A 655 -53.96 -62.17 0.55
N ARG A 656 -54.19 -61.10 1.33
CA ARG A 656 -55.07 -60.01 0.94
C ARG A 656 -54.33 -59.16 -0.07
N CYS A 657 -54.96 -59.01 -1.21
CA CYS A 657 -54.48 -58.16 -2.26
C CYS A 657 -55.32 -56.91 -2.40
N HIS A 658 -54.62 -55.84 -2.74
CA HIS A 658 -55.23 -54.70 -3.40
C HIS A 658 -54.76 -54.64 -4.85
N ALA A 659 -55.64 -54.23 -5.76
CA ALA A 659 -55.31 -54.12 -7.18
C ALA A 659 -54.06 -53.26 -7.38
N GLY A 660 -52.99 -53.83 -7.95
CA GLY A 660 -51.72 -53.15 -8.19
C GLY A 660 -50.74 -53.11 -7.00
N ALA A 661 -51.05 -53.72 -5.85
CA ALA A 661 -50.17 -53.78 -4.68
C ALA A 661 -49.51 -55.16 -4.50
N ALA A 662 -48.41 -55.21 -3.74
CA ALA A 662 -47.88 -56.46 -3.20
C ALA A 662 -48.90 -57.10 -2.25
N SER A 663 -48.95 -58.43 -2.30
CA SER A 663 -49.82 -59.26 -1.50
C SER A 663 -49.42 -59.19 -0.01
N THR A 664 -50.35 -58.83 0.89
CA THR A 664 -50.10 -58.84 2.35
C THR A 664 -50.68 -60.10 2.98
N VAL A 665 -49.97 -60.74 3.91
CA VAL A 665 -50.46 -61.96 4.57
C VAL A 665 -51.76 -61.64 5.31
N ALA A 666 -52.85 -62.29 4.92
CA ALA A 666 -54.16 -62.11 5.53
C ALA A 666 -54.42 -63.15 6.63
N GLU A 667 -54.15 -64.42 6.34
CA GLU A 667 -54.34 -65.55 7.26
C GLU A 667 -53.57 -66.77 6.73
N ASP A 668 -53.07 -67.60 7.64
CA ASP A 668 -52.49 -68.91 7.28
C ASP A 668 -53.65 -69.85 6.95
N CYS A 669 -53.66 -70.49 5.77
CA CYS A 669 -54.67 -71.49 5.45
C CYS A 669 -54.35 -72.78 6.22
N GLY A 670 -54.57 -72.76 7.52
CA GLY A 670 -54.66 -73.97 8.32
C GLY A 670 -55.80 -74.81 7.75
N LEU A 671 -55.46 -76.03 7.31
CA LEU A 671 -56.42 -77.09 7.00
C LEU A 671 -57.39 -77.35 8.16
#